data_AF-Q23TV6-F1
#
_entry.id   AF-Q23TV6-F1
#
_cell.length_a   1.000
_cell.length_b   1.000
_cell.length_c   1.000
_cell.angle_alpha   90.00
_cell.angle_beta   90.00
_cell.angle_gamma   90.00
#
_symmetry.space_group_name_H-M   'P 1'
#
loop_
_entity.id
_entity.type
_entity.pdbx_description
1 polymer ?
#
loop_
_entity_poly.entity_id
_entity_poly.type
_entity_poly.pdbx_seq_one_letter_code
_entity_poly.pdbx_strand_id
1 'polypeptide(L)'
;MKINELTLSQSFMTIFSTQSTIDTISITKSSVKSSQNTPKLIEIVNFQNSIIKNISCTTNKIPLLYMSQQVSAGYVLLDSSKFMDINLQNDIPLISLENILIVQLNQLNFKNITIQQNLQSSILVIYSCNQVKISESLFISNSNQKGKGGSIQAIDNQFVDIENSLFIQNKCLSLNGGALFISNSVFQAEVMIQNSIFDQNTAIYSTGGAIHLENSNLKMFNTSIFSNEAAIGGGVFYQQIIPDFILDFQKGIVQSNKIINNKAKFFGKNFGSTLRTIKVNLDNIKVNNQSLITKNNSLLEVIQLKSGNQISFQRIQILDEENNPVIIPNSKDSYLNKYCSSVQALIQEVSISVEWDQNDTQIQCIGQLQTNQFINNGFQLYFQVMYKPLGSTVLKLVSNTISELQDSKQQVYIKQGKLEQEINVQFLGCSIGDVLMHQEKSIICEQCPDGKYSLNLNDTACQQCPDSAIKCIGSNIYLKNGYWRENEQTDNIVYCDFNPNSCQAESNLSKMNCIQGYKGPICKSCDTYGDVWDYRYSQLFDEGNCYRCSQNILYIVIQNLTIYLFASFYVFGILKKIISSLQAKLAGYFINKADIIYLGTTITDKDKSQIVSKILTDHLQMLSLLKTLQISIPSYFSTSIGLSGNPLRVTSSKNYEHIGKFQLTTELTNESSKDNERMMNSSRQNENLNILFSPK
;
A
#
# COMPACT_ATOMS: atom_id res chain seq x y z
N MET A 1 -57.74 49.77 9.89
CA MET A 1 -58.74 49.01 9.10
C MET A 1 -58.93 47.63 9.72
N LYS A 2 -60.16 47.13 9.92
CA LYS A 2 -60.44 45.78 10.44
C LYS A 2 -61.32 45.00 9.46
N ILE A 3 -60.86 43.85 8.99
CA ILE A 3 -61.52 43.01 8.00
C ILE A 3 -61.69 41.60 8.59
N ASN A 4 -62.94 41.14 8.70
CA ASN A 4 -63.25 39.87 9.36
C ASN A 4 -63.24 38.66 8.40
N GLU A 5 -63.59 38.91 7.14
CA GLU A 5 -63.57 37.92 6.06
C GLU A 5 -63.31 38.66 4.74
N LEU A 6 -62.34 38.21 3.95
CA LEU A 6 -61.95 38.85 2.69
C LEU A 6 -61.80 37.82 1.57
N THR A 7 -62.48 38.04 0.44
CA THR A 7 -62.32 37.21 -0.75
C THR A 7 -61.88 38.07 -1.93
N LEU A 8 -60.69 37.83 -2.46
CA LEU A 8 -60.10 38.65 -3.53
C LEU A 8 -60.06 37.94 -4.88
N SER A 9 -60.26 38.72 -5.95
CA SER A 9 -59.97 38.34 -7.35
C SER A 9 -58.86 39.19 -7.99
N GLN A 10 -58.55 40.36 -7.40
CA GLN A 10 -57.49 41.29 -7.80
C GLN A 10 -56.84 41.88 -6.55
N SER A 11 -55.69 42.56 -6.69
CA SER A 11 -55.00 43.19 -5.57
C SER A 11 -55.92 44.17 -4.84
N PHE A 12 -55.91 44.15 -3.51
CA PHE A 12 -56.88 44.92 -2.71
C PHE A 12 -56.52 46.42 -2.64
N MET A 13 -55.24 46.72 -2.44
CA MET A 13 -54.77 48.09 -2.32
C MET A 13 -53.41 48.25 -3.00
N THR A 14 -53.35 49.15 -3.99
CA THR A 14 -52.10 49.58 -4.63
C THR A 14 -51.85 51.05 -4.30
N ILE A 15 -50.70 51.36 -3.70
CA ILE A 15 -50.33 52.69 -3.23
C ILE A 15 -49.16 53.22 -4.07
N PHE A 16 -49.35 54.39 -4.68
CA PHE A 16 -48.32 55.17 -5.36
C PHE A 16 -48.17 56.51 -4.63
N SER A 17 -47.20 56.61 -3.72
CA SER A 17 -47.00 57.82 -2.91
C SER A 17 -45.55 58.01 -2.52
N THR A 18 -45.07 59.25 -2.49
CA THR A 18 -43.73 59.56 -1.96
C THR A 18 -43.59 59.21 -0.48
N GLN A 19 -44.65 59.40 0.31
CA GLN A 19 -44.72 58.99 1.71
C GLN A 19 -46.01 58.21 1.98
N SER A 20 -45.91 57.04 2.60
CA SER A 20 -47.05 56.24 3.03
C SER A 20 -46.94 55.88 4.51
N THR A 21 -48.05 56.04 5.24
CA THR A 21 -48.16 55.62 6.64
C THR A 21 -49.40 54.74 6.83
N ILE A 22 -49.20 53.52 7.31
CA ILE A 22 -50.26 52.56 7.63
C ILE A 22 -50.17 52.25 9.12
N ASP A 23 -51.06 52.81 9.93
CA ASP A 23 -50.95 52.71 11.40
C ASP A 23 -51.50 51.41 12.00
N THR A 24 -52.59 50.87 11.45
CA THR A 24 -53.21 49.66 11.97
C THR A 24 -54.06 48.96 10.91
N ILE A 25 -53.75 47.69 10.63
CA ILE A 25 -54.54 46.82 9.77
C ILE A 25 -54.74 45.48 10.48
N SER A 26 -55.99 45.05 10.65
CA SER A 26 -56.34 43.74 11.19
C SER A 26 -57.13 42.96 10.18
N ILE A 27 -56.67 41.76 9.84
CA ILE A 27 -57.29 40.88 8.84
C ILE A 27 -57.42 39.49 9.43
N THR A 28 -58.66 39.03 9.53
CA THR A 28 -58.97 37.65 9.87
C THR A 28 -59.60 36.99 8.65
N LYS A 29 -59.25 35.73 8.38
CA LYS A 29 -59.84 34.88 7.33
C LYS A 29 -59.89 35.51 5.94
N SER A 30 -58.91 35.18 5.12
CA SER A 30 -58.84 35.66 3.73
C SER A 30 -58.65 34.52 2.74
N SER A 31 -59.34 34.59 1.60
CA SER A 31 -59.35 33.57 0.56
C SER A 31 -59.31 34.18 -0.85
N VAL A 32 -58.90 33.39 -1.84
CA VAL A 32 -58.84 33.81 -3.25
C VAL A 32 -60.01 33.18 -4.01
N LYS A 33 -60.72 33.97 -4.85
CA LYS A 33 -61.92 33.54 -5.59
C LYS A 33 -61.62 32.85 -6.93
N SER A 34 -60.46 33.12 -7.53
CA SER A 34 -60.06 32.69 -8.88
C SER A 34 -58.56 32.40 -8.93
N SER A 35 -58.15 31.30 -9.56
CA SER A 35 -56.76 30.82 -9.64
C SER A 35 -55.91 31.49 -10.73
N GLN A 36 -56.50 32.32 -11.62
CA GLN A 36 -55.80 32.84 -12.79
C GLN A 36 -54.77 33.93 -12.47
N ASN A 37 -54.98 34.70 -11.40
CA ASN A 37 -54.02 35.67 -10.87
C ASN A 37 -54.01 35.58 -9.34
N THR A 38 -52.84 35.75 -8.74
CA THR A 38 -52.63 35.68 -7.29
C THR A 38 -52.65 37.09 -6.71
N PRO A 39 -53.80 37.59 -6.23
CA PRO A 39 -53.91 38.95 -5.74
C PRO A 39 -53.00 39.17 -4.54
N LYS A 40 -52.33 40.32 -4.49
CA LYS A 40 -51.61 40.80 -3.30
C LYS A 40 -52.57 41.67 -2.49
N LEU A 41 -52.53 41.59 -1.16
CA LEU A 41 -53.39 42.48 -0.38
C LEU A 41 -52.93 43.94 -0.48
N ILE A 42 -51.65 44.21 -0.21
CA ILE A 42 -51.09 45.56 -0.24
C ILE A 42 -49.88 45.56 -1.15
N GLU A 43 -49.91 46.44 -2.14
CA GLU A 43 -48.80 46.71 -3.05
C GLU A 43 -48.41 48.18 -2.93
N ILE A 44 -47.16 48.46 -2.56
CA ILE A 44 -46.63 49.83 -2.44
C ILE A 44 -45.43 49.95 -3.37
N VAL A 45 -45.48 50.88 -4.31
CA VAL A 45 -44.41 51.07 -5.30
C VAL A 45 -44.07 52.55 -5.46
N ASN A 46 -42.82 52.83 -5.86
CA ASN A 46 -42.31 54.18 -6.15
C ASN A 46 -42.40 55.16 -4.97
N PHE A 47 -42.01 54.72 -3.76
CA PHE A 47 -42.07 55.51 -2.52
C PHE A 47 -40.70 55.98 -2.01
N GLN A 48 -40.65 57.13 -1.33
CA GLN A 48 -39.46 57.56 -0.58
C GLN A 48 -39.47 56.98 0.82
N ASN A 49 -40.58 57.12 1.57
CA ASN A 49 -40.69 56.57 2.93
C ASN A 49 -42.02 55.81 3.09
N SER A 50 -41.97 54.60 3.62
CA SER A 50 -43.16 53.82 3.97
C SER A 50 -43.04 53.32 5.41
N ILE A 51 -44.00 53.73 6.26
CA ILE A 51 -44.07 53.30 7.66
C ILE A 51 -45.35 52.49 7.85
N ILE A 52 -45.19 51.27 8.33
CA ILE A 52 -46.28 50.34 8.54
C ILE A 52 -46.18 49.81 9.96
N LYS A 53 -47.25 49.98 10.74
CA LYS A 53 -47.33 49.55 12.13
C LYS A 53 -48.55 48.70 12.38
N ASN A 54 -48.47 47.86 13.41
CA ASN A 54 -49.60 47.14 13.98
C ASN A 54 -50.44 46.36 12.95
N ILE A 55 -49.78 45.63 12.04
CA ILE A 55 -50.51 44.66 11.21
C ILE A 55 -50.80 43.42 12.04
N SER A 56 -52.05 42.96 12.03
CA SER A 56 -52.45 41.66 12.58
C SER A 56 -53.11 40.85 11.47
N CYS A 57 -52.51 39.73 11.09
CA CYS A 57 -53.03 38.84 10.06
C CYS A 57 -53.14 37.41 10.59
N THR A 58 -54.35 36.85 10.59
CA THR A 58 -54.61 35.49 11.11
C THR A 58 -55.43 34.66 10.14
N THR A 59 -55.12 33.37 9.95
CA THR A 59 -55.88 32.45 9.08
C THR A 59 -55.98 32.92 7.62
N ASN A 60 -54.93 33.55 7.12
CA ASN A 60 -54.83 34.10 5.77
C ASN A 60 -54.35 33.04 4.76
N LYS A 61 -54.82 33.13 3.51
CA LYS A 61 -54.39 32.31 2.37
C LYS A 61 -53.87 33.13 1.18
N ILE A 62 -53.68 34.43 1.36
CA ILE A 62 -53.32 35.40 0.32
C ILE A 62 -51.98 36.07 0.69
N PRO A 63 -51.08 36.33 -0.28
CA PRO A 63 -49.93 37.21 -0.08
C PRO A 63 -50.34 38.56 0.50
N LEU A 64 -49.59 39.04 1.49
CA LEU A 64 -49.99 40.22 2.25
C LEU A 64 -49.39 41.49 1.68
N LEU A 65 -48.07 41.54 1.55
CA LEU A 65 -47.37 42.80 1.36
C LEU A 65 -46.30 42.66 0.30
N TYR A 66 -46.34 43.55 -0.67
CA TYR A 66 -45.29 43.70 -1.66
C TYR A 66 -44.86 45.15 -1.69
N MET A 67 -43.58 45.40 -1.48
CA MET A 67 -42.99 46.71 -1.63
C MET A 67 -41.82 46.65 -2.58
N SER A 68 -41.81 47.55 -3.57
CA SER A 68 -40.73 47.64 -4.53
C SER A 68 -40.40 49.09 -4.85
N GLN A 69 -39.11 49.40 -4.98
CA GLN A 69 -38.66 50.71 -5.42
C GLN A 69 -37.74 50.59 -6.65
N GLN A 70 -38.03 51.30 -7.72
CA GLN A 70 -37.37 51.11 -9.02
C GLN A 70 -35.92 51.63 -9.09
N VAL A 71 -35.48 52.41 -8.11
CA VAL A 71 -34.19 53.13 -8.13
C VAL A 71 -33.27 52.78 -6.95
N SER A 72 -33.49 51.65 -6.28
CA SER A 72 -32.74 51.23 -5.08
C SER A 72 -32.69 52.32 -4.01
N ALA A 73 -33.83 53.00 -3.83
CA ALA A 73 -34.01 54.14 -2.94
C ALA A 73 -35.02 53.80 -1.83
N GLY A 74 -35.23 54.75 -0.93
CA GLY A 74 -36.33 54.73 0.01
C GLY A 74 -36.14 53.91 1.27
N TYR A 75 -36.98 54.22 2.24
CA TYR A 75 -36.96 53.70 3.60
C TYR A 75 -38.27 52.97 3.90
N VAL A 76 -38.17 51.75 4.40
CA VAL A 76 -39.31 50.96 4.89
C VAL A 76 -39.12 50.68 6.36
N LEU A 77 -40.14 50.99 7.17
CA LEU A 77 -40.29 50.50 8.54
C LEU A 77 -41.54 49.64 8.63
N LEU A 78 -41.38 48.37 8.99
CA LEU A 78 -42.45 47.50 9.43
C LEU A 78 -42.26 47.19 10.91
N ASP A 79 -43.24 47.56 11.72
CA ASP A 79 -43.11 47.55 13.17
C ASP A 79 -44.32 46.89 13.84
N SER A 80 -44.08 46.22 14.98
CA SER A 80 -45.09 45.75 15.92
C SER A 80 -46.21 44.91 15.28
N SER A 81 -45.86 44.01 14.35
CA SER A 81 -46.82 43.29 13.51
C SER A 81 -46.82 41.77 13.75
N LYS A 82 -48.00 41.14 13.63
CA LYS A 82 -48.26 39.72 13.94
C LYS A 82 -48.89 39.00 12.75
N PHE A 83 -48.33 37.85 12.41
CA PHE A 83 -48.74 36.98 11.31
C PHE A 83 -48.85 35.55 11.85
N MET A 84 -50.08 35.02 11.96
CA MET A 84 -50.33 33.73 12.64
C MET A 84 -51.23 32.80 11.83
N ASP A 85 -50.89 31.51 11.84
CA ASP A 85 -51.71 30.42 11.29
C ASP A 85 -52.09 30.64 9.81
N ILE A 86 -51.09 30.99 8.99
CA ILE A 86 -51.26 31.34 7.57
C ILE A 86 -50.86 30.13 6.72
N ASN A 87 -51.67 29.78 5.72
CA ASN A 87 -51.36 28.69 4.79
C ASN A 87 -51.47 29.19 3.34
N LEU A 88 -50.32 29.46 2.73
CA LEU A 88 -50.20 29.92 1.35
C LEU A 88 -50.01 28.72 0.41
N GLN A 89 -50.90 28.61 -0.57
CA GLN A 89 -50.86 27.55 -1.58
C GLN A 89 -49.98 27.90 -2.77
N ASN A 90 -49.73 29.19 -3.01
CA ASN A 90 -49.10 29.70 -4.22
C ASN A 90 -47.59 29.96 -4.03
N ASP A 91 -46.91 30.23 -5.14
CA ASP A 91 -45.46 30.45 -5.24
C ASP A 91 -44.99 31.86 -4.80
N ILE A 92 -45.76 32.53 -3.92
CA ILE A 92 -45.55 33.96 -3.58
C ILE A 92 -45.29 34.09 -2.08
N PRO A 93 -44.34 34.96 -1.69
CA PRO A 93 -44.08 35.21 -0.28
C PRO A 93 -45.26 35.86 0.43
N LEU A 94 -45.29 35.75 1.76
CA LEU A 94 -46.23 36.54 2.56
C LEU A 94 -45.88 38.03 2.47
N ILE A 95 -44.59 38.34 2.55
CA ILE A 95 -44.04 39.68 2.44
C ILE A 95 -42.85 39.66 1.47
N SER A 96 -42.87 40.51 0.44
CA SER A 96 -41.73 40.79 -0.44
C SER A 96 -41.30 42.25 -0.33
N LEU A 97 -40.01 42.46 -0.12
CA LEU A 97 -39.36 43.77 -0.04
C LEU A 97 -38.21 43.80 -1.06
N GLU A 98 -38.31 44.65 -2.08
CA GLU A 98 -37.43 44.58 -3.25
C GLU A 98 -36.85 45.95 -3.60
N ASN A 99 -35.54 46.00 -3.86
CA ASN A 99 -34.83 47.18 -4.36
C ASN A 99 -34.98 48.42 -3.44
N ILE A 100 -34.82 48.24 -2.13
CA ILE A 100 -35.02 49.31 -1.13
C ILE A 100 -33.67 49.71 -0.51
N LEU A 101 -33.46 51.00 -0.26
CA LEU A 101 -32.19 51.45 0.36
C LEU A 101 -32.09 50.98 1.82
N ILE A 102 -33.12 51.20 2.63
CA ILE A 102 -33.13 50.83 4.05
C ILE A 102 -34.44 50.12 4.40
N VAL A 103 -34.32 48.92 4.97
CA VAL A 103 -35.42 48.12 5.48
C VAL A 103 -35.22 47.90 6.98
N GLN A 104 -36.19 48.33 7.78
CA GLN A 104 -36.24 48.09 9.23
C GLN A 104 -37.47 47.25 9.59
N LEU A 105 -37.23 46.09 10.19
CA LEU A 105 -38.24 45.11 10.58
C LEU A 105 -38.15 44.90 12.09
N ASN A 106 -39.05 45.53 12.85
CA ASN A 106 -38.96 45.58 14.30
C ASN A 106 -40.17 44.88 14.94
N GLN A 107 -39.95 44.09 15.98
CA GLN A 107 -41.01 43.48 16.78
C GLN A 107 -42.04 42.70 15.95
N LEU A 108 -41.55 41.93 14.96
CA LEU A 108 -42.41 41.13 14.10
C LEU A 108 -42.61 39.73 14.67
N ASN A 109 -43.82 39.19 14.58
CA ASN A 109 -44.13 37.84 15.04
C ASN A 109 -44.74 37.01 13.91
N PHE A 110 -43.96 36.11 13.33
CA PHE A 110 -44.36 35.14 12.33
C PHE A 110 -44.48 33.76 12.99
N LYS A 111 -45.71 33.25 13.10
CA LYS A 111 -45.97 31.98 13.78
C LYS A 111 -46.88 31.06 12.97
N ASN A 112 -46.52 29.78 12.88
CA ASN A 112 -47.32 28.74 12.21
C ASN A 112 -47.66 29.09 10.75
N ILE A 113 -46.70 29.60 9.99
CA ILE A 113 -46.92 29.95 8.59
C ILE A 113 -46.40 28.83 7.71
N THR A 114 -47.22 28.32 6.80
CA THR A 114 -46.85 27.28 5.85
C THR A 114 -47.00 27.76 4.41
N ILE A 115 -45.98 27.52 3.58
CA ILE A 115 -46.06 27.71 2.12
C ILE A 115 -45.85 26.36 1.42
N GLN A 116 -46.82 25.96 0.57
CA GLN A 116 -46.89 24.58 0.04
C GLN A 116 -46.25 24.38 -1.34
N GLN A 117 -46.54 25.20 -2.35
CA GLN A 117 -46.10 24.94 -3.73
C GLN A 117 -44.89 25.77 -4.18
N ASN A 118 -44.26 26.48 -3.26
CA ASN A 118 -43.34 27.56 -3.59
C ASN A 118 -41.94 27.09 -3.98
N LEU A 119 -41.55 27.14 -5.25
CA LEU A 119 -40.24 26.71 -5.72
C LEU A 119 -39.16 27.79 -5.62
N GLN A 120 -39.52 29.07 -5.50
CA GLN A 120 -38.57 30.17 -5.68
C GLN A 120 -38.50 31.22 -4.55
N SER A 121 -39.45 31.24 -3.63
CA SER A 121 -39.55 32.24 -2.57
C SER A 121 -39.59 31.66 -1.14
N SER A 122 -39.69 32.55 -0.15
CA SER A 122 -39.80 32.25 1.29
C SER A 122 -41.01 32.95 1.91
N ILE A 123 -41.17 32.94 3.23
CA ILE A 123 -42.25 33.68 3.91
C ILE A 123 -41.98 35.18 3.85
N LEU A 124 -40.77 35.58 4.19
CA LEU A 124 -40.27 36.93 4.03
C LEU A 124 -39.13 36.91 3.01
N VAL A 125 -39.31 37.63 1.90
CA VAL A 125 -38.29 37.82 0.87
C VAL A 125 -37.79 39.24 0.94
N ILE A 126 -36.46 39.38 0.96
CA ILE A 126 -35.77 40.67 0.93
C ILE A 126 -34.73 40.61 -0.18
N TYR A 127 -34.93 41.39 -1.23
CA TYR A 127 -34.15 41.29 -2.47
C TYR A 127 -33.53 42.63 -2.83
N SER A 128 -32.24 42.66 -3.15
CA SER A 128 -31.53 43.84 -3.66
C SER A 128 -31.67 45.08 -2.77
N CYS A 129 -31.69 44.90 -1.46
CA CYS A 129 -31.72 46.01 -0.51
C CYS A 129 -30.32 46.34 0.03
N ASN A 130 -30.02 47.62 0.24
CA ASN A 130 -28.68 48.00 0.73
C ASN A 130 -28.51 47.64 2.22
N GLN A 131 -29.39 48.17 3.07
CA GLN A 131 -29.35 47.90 4.51
C GLN A 131 -30.65 47.25 4.99
N VAL A 132 -30.51 46.09 5.62
CA VAL A 132 -31.62 45.33 6.20
C VAL A 132 -31.36 45.15 7.69
N LYS A 133 -32.27 45.64 8.53
CA LYS A 133 -32.22 45.44 9.98
C LYS A 133 -33.46 44.72 10.47
N ILE A 134 -33.27 43.61 11.16
CA ILE A 134 -34.32 42.82 11.80
C ILE A 134 -34.06 42.83 13.31
N SER A 135 -34.98 43.38 14.09
CA SER A 135 -34.82 43.50 15.54
C SER A 135 -36.02 42.97 16.30
N GLU A 136 -35.77 42.38 17.47
CA GLU A 136 -36.79 41.99 18.44
C GLU A 136 -37.90 41.10 17.86
N SER A 137 -37.58 40.28 16.86
CA SER A 137 -38.56 39.56 16.05
C SER A 137 -38.58 38.06 16.35
N LEU A 138 -39.73 37.44 16.13
CA LEU A 138 -40.03 36.05 16.42
C LEU A 138 -40.47 35.33 15.14
N PHE A 139 -39.77 34.24 14.80
CA PHE A 139 -40.09 33.34 13.70
C PHE A 139 -40.23 31.93 14.26
N ILE A 140 -41.46 31.46 14.43
CA ILE A 140 -41.77 30.24 15.19
C ILE A 140 -42.61 29.27 14.35
N SER A 141 -42.13 28.03 14.23
CA SER A 141 -42.87 26.93 13.60
C SER A 141 -43.32 27.23 12.16
N ASN A 142 -42.50 27.99 11.43
CA ASN A 142 -42.76 28.31 10.04
C ASN A 142 -42.19 27.24 9.11
N SER A 143 -42.87 26.94 8.00
CA SER A 143 -42.48 25.88 7.09
C SER A 143 -42.57 26.31 5.62
N ASN A 144 -41.47 26.21 4.91
CA ASN A 144 -41.41 26.31 3.46
C ASN A 144 -41.21 24.92 2.84
N GLN A 145 -42.20 24.44 2.09
CA GLN A 145 -42.19 23.06 1.59
C GLN A 145 -41.25 22.85 0.40
N LYS A 146 -41.11 23.85 -0.46
CA LYS A 146 -40.40 23.71 -1.75
C LYS A 146 -39.33 24.78 -1.98
N GLY A 147 -39.36 25.88 -1.24
CA GLY A 147 -38.53 27.06 -1.48
C GLY A 147 -37.30 27.11 -0.58
N LYS A 148 -36.55 28.21 -0.65
CA LYS A 148 -35.36 28.47 0.18
C LYS A 148 -35.76 29.23 1.44
N GLY A 149 -35.04 29.04 2.54
CA GLY A 149 -35.32 29.71 3.80
C GLY A 149 -36.65 29.26 4.40
N GLY A 150 -36.64 28.58 5.54
CA GLY A 150 -37.89 28.22 6.22
C GLY A 150 -38.66 29.41 6.77
N SER A 151 -38.05 30.60 6.86
CA SER A 151 -38.71 31.84 7.26
C SER A 151 -38.27 33.04 6.42
N ILE A 152 -36.97 33.21 6.19
CA ILE A 152 -36.45 34.38 5.48
C ILE A 152 -35.52 33.94 4.36
N GLN A 153 -35.68 34.60 3.22
CA GLN A 153 -34.75 34.56 2.10
C GLN A 153 -34.28 35.97 1.80
N ALA A 154 -32.99 36.22 2.02
CA ALA A 154 -32.33 37.50 1.76
C ALA A 154 -31.35 37.33 0.59
N ILE A 155 -31.60 38.01 -0.51
CA ILE A 155 -30.80 37.88 -1.74
C ILE A 155 -30.24 39.24 -2.16
N ASP A 156 -28.96 39.28 -2.51
CA ASP A 156 -28.27 40.45 -3.03
C ASP A 156 -28.44 41.68 -2.11
N ASN A 157 -28.31 41.47 -0.78
CA ASN A 157 -28.37 42.53 0.21
C ASN A 157 -26.99 42.85 0.77
N GLN A 158 -26.59 44.11 0.77
CA GLN A 158 -25.21 44.50 1.14
C GLN A 158 -24.93 44.30 2.63
N PHE A 159 -25.85 44.77 3.48
CA PHE A 159 -25.74 44.66 4.92
C PHE A 159 -27.03 44.05 5.50
N VAL A 160 -26.87 42.97 6.26
CA VAL A 160 -27.99 42.32 6.97
C VAL A 160 -27.65 42.24 8.47
N ASP A 161 -28.38 42.96 9.30
CA ASP A 161 -28.24 42.97 10.75
C ASP A 161 -29.47 42.33 11.41
N ILE A 162 -29.25 41.28 12.21
CA ILE A 162 -30.30 40.58 12.96
C ILE A 162 -29.95 40.64 14.44
N GLU A 163 -30.80 41.31 15.22
CA GLU A 163 -30.58 41.51 16.65
C GLU A 163 -31.77 41.08 17.50
N ASN A 164 -31.48 40.54 18.68
CA ASN A 164 -32.48 40.24 19.72
C ASN A 164 -33.66 39.39 19.20
N SER A 165 -33.42 38.48 18.26
CA SER A 165 -34.47 37.78 17.52
C SER A 165 -34.42 36.27 17.75
N LEU A 166 -35.58 35.61 17.63
CA LEU A 166 -35.75 34.18 17.86
C LEU A 166 -36.24 33.46 16.60
N PHE A 167 -35.52 32.41 16.20
CA PHE A 167 -35.87 31.50 15.11
C PHE A 167 -36.01 30.10 15.69
N ILE A 168 -37.24 29.65 15.88
CA ILE A 168 -37.56 28.41 16.60
C ILE A 168 -38.39 27.49 15.71
N GLN A 169 -37.96 26.24 15.53
CA GLN A 169 -38.71 25.21 14.81
C GLN A 169 -39.09 25.59 13.37
N ASN A 170 -38.30 26.44 12.71
CA ASN A 170 -38.53 26.77 11.31
C ASN A 170 -37.99 25.66 10.41
N LYS A 171 -38.65 25.43 9.29
CA LYS A 171 -38.38 24.28 8.43
C LYS A 171 -38.30 24.65 6.96
N CYS A 172 -37.24 24.18 6.33
CA CYS A 172 -37.11 24.13 4.88
C CYS A 172 -37.05 22.65 4.45
N LEU A 173 -37.97 22.24 3.58
CA LEU A 173 -38.10 20.82 3.21
C LEU A 173 -37.31 20.44 1.95
N SER A 174 -37.19 21.31 0.95
CA SER A 174 -36.65 20.90 -0.36
C SER A 174 -35.38 21.61 -0.79
N LEU A 175 -35.11 22.82 -0.30
CA LEU A 175 -33.93 23.62 -0.64
C LEU A 175 -33.21 24.05 0.64
N ASN A 176 -32.36 25.07 0.60
CA ASN A 176 -31.38 25.34 1.65
C ASN A 176 -31.90 26.33 2.71
N GLY A 177 -31.31 26.28 3.91
CA GLY A 177 -31.58 27.21 5.02
C GLY A 177 -32.87 26.91 5.78
N GLY A 178 -32.78 26.19 6.90
CA GLY A 178 -33.97 25.79 7.66
C GLY A 178 -34.72 26.95 8.30
N ALA A 179 -34.05 28.05 8.65
CA ALA A 179 -34.69 29.31 9.04
C ALA A 179 -34.33 30.43 8.05
N LEU A 180 -33.03 30.64 7.83
CA LEU A 180 -32.48 31.72 7.02
C LEU A 180 -31.73 31.18 5.81
N PHE A 181 -32.01 31.75 4.65
CA PHE A 181 -31.20 31.60 3.45
C PHE A 181 -30.69 32.98 3.02
N ILE A 182 -29.38 33.15 2.94
CA ILE A 182 -28.74 34.40 2.50
C ILE A 182 -27.82 34.08 1.33
N SER A 183 -28.02 34.74 0.19
CA SER A 183 -27.16 34.54 -0.99
C SER A 183 -26.89 35.84 -1.72
N ASN A 184 -25.64 36.04 -2.15
CA ASN A 184 -25.29 37.22 -2.91
C ASN A 184 -24.50 36.83 -4.17
N SER A 185 -25.00 37.24 -5.33
CA SER A 185 -24.40 36.95 -6.63
C SER A 185 -23.53 38.09 -7.14
N VAL A 186 -23.83 39.33 -6.72
CA VAL A 186 -23.20 40.55 -7.23
C VAL A 186 -21.98 40.96 -6.41
N PHE A 187 -22.07 40.87 -5.08
CA PHE A 187 -21.05 41.32 -4.14
C PHE A 187 -21.00 40.39 -2.92
N GLN A 188 -19.90 40.44 -2.18
CA GLN A 188 -19.82 39.82 -0.86
C GLN A 188 -20.68 40.61 0.13
N ALA A 189 -21.65 39.98 0.78
CA ALA A 189 -22.45 40.62 1.82
C ALA A 189 -21.79 40.55 3.21
N GLU A 190 -22.12 41.53 4.04
CA GLU A 190 -21.80 41.52 5.47
C GLU A 190 -23.07 41.24 6.28
N VAL A 191 -23.07 40.11 6.99
CA VAL A 191 -24.16 39.67 7.84
C VAL A 191 -23.72 39.75 9.30
N MET A 192 -24.49 40.43 10.14
CA MET A 192 -24.29 40.50 11.57
C MET A 192 -25.47 39.86 12.28
N ILE A 193 -25.20 38.93 13.19
CA ILE A 193 -26.22 38.33 14.06
C ILE A 193 -25.81 38.51 15.51
N GLN A 194 -26.63 39.18 16.30
CA GLN A 194 -26.34 39.45 17.70
C GLN A 194 -27.51 39.13 18.63
N ASN A 195 -27.18 38.64 19.84
CA ASN A 195 -28.15 38.41 20.91
C ASN A 195 -29.38 37.57 20.48
N SER A 196 -29.18 36.63 19.56
CA SER A 196 -30.27 35.91 18.90
C SER A 196 -30.22 34.40 19.19
N ILE A 197 -31.32 33.70 18.92
CA ILE A 197 -31.43 32.25 19.15
C ILE A 197 -31.97 31.54 17.91
N PHE A 198 -31.30 30.45 17.53
CA PHE A 198 -31.72 29.50 16.51
C PHE A 198 -31.85 28.12 17.15
N ASP A 199 -33.08 27.69 17.41
CA ASP A 199 -33.39 26.42 18.08
C ASP A 199 -34.29 25.54 17.20
N GLN A 200 -33.94 24.26 17.08
CA GLN A 200 -34.76 23.23 16.41
C GLN A 200 -35.15 23.57 14.96
N ASN A 201 -34.38 24.40 14.27
CA ASN A 201 -34.63 24.66 12.85
C ASN A 201 -34.10 23.49 12.00
N THR A 202 -34.79 23.20 10.90
CA THR A 202 -34.53 21.98 10.13
C THR A 202 -34.48 22.20 8.62
N ALA A 203 -33.47 21.59 8.00
CA ALA A 203 -33.20 21.53 6.57
C ALA A 203 -32.81 20.08 6.20
N ILE A 204 -33.67 19.12 6.56
CA ILE A 204 -33.34 17.67 6.65
C ILE A 204 -32.76 17.11 5.35
N TYR A 205 -33.25 17.60 4.22
CA TYR A 205 -32.87 17.13 2.88
C TYR A 205 -31.85 18.04 2.18
N SER A 206 -31.30 19.02 2.88
CA SER A 206 -30.52 20.11 2.29
C SER A 206 -29.46 20.65 3.25
N THR A 207 -28.94 21.85 2.98
CA THR A 207 -27.83 22.45 3.74
C THR A 207 -28.28 23.55 4.69
N GLY A 208 -27.57 23.71 5.80
CA GLY A 208 -27.75 24.82 6.74
C GLY A 208 -29.03 24.69 7.57
N GLY A 209 -28.98 23.90 8.65
CA GLY A 209 -30.19 23.56 9.43
C GLY A 209 -30.87 24.77 10.06
N ALA A 210 -30.10 25.77 10.48
CA ALA A 210 -30.61 27.10 10.81
C ALA A 210 -30.33 28.09 9.67
N ILE A 211 -29.08 28.21 9.25
CA ILE A 211 -28.60 29.28 8.37
C ILE A 211 -27.83 28.70 7.19
N HIS A 212 -28.16 29.14 5.98
CA HIS A 212 -27.37 28.88 4.78
C HIS A 212 -26.86 30.20 4.19
N LEU A 213 -25.57 30.25 3.87
CA LEU A 213 -24.85 31.43 3.38
C LEU A 213 -24.18 31.15 2.03
N GLU A 214 -24.35 32.05 1.07
CA GLU A 214 -23.62 32.07 -0.20
C GLU A 214 -23.01 33.47 -0.41
N ASN A 215 -21.71 33.54 -0.70
CA ASN A 215 -20.96 34.79 -0.88
C ASN A 215 -21.19 35.83 0.23
N SER A 216 -21.23 35.38 1.49
CA SER A 216 -21.62 36.24 2.61
C SER A 216 -20.72 35.98 3.80
N ASN A 217 -20.14 37.04 4.36
CA ASN A 217 -19.40 36.97 5.61
C ASN A 217 -20.37 37.11 6.78
N LEU A 218 -20.44 36.10 7.65
CA LEU A 218 -21.22 36.17 8.89
C LEU A 218 -20.32 36.49 10.09
N LYS A 219 -20.68 37.57 10.80
CA LYS A 219 -20.19 37.91 12.13
C LYS A 219 -21.29 37.62 13.14
N MET A 220 -20.93 37.00 14.27
CA MET A 220 -21.92 36.53 15.22
C MET A 220 -21.48 36.83 16.65
N PHE A 221 -22.36 37.43 17.46
CA PHE A 221 -22.05 37.82 18.84
C PHE A 221 -23.16 37.38 19.80
N ASN A 222 -22.80 36.80 20.94
CA ASN A 222 -23.75 36.41 22.00
C ASN A 222 -25.00 35.68 21.47
N THR A 223 -24.82 34.79 20.49
CA THR A 223 -25.90 34.10 19.79
C THR A 223 -25.82 32.60 20.03
N SER A 224 -26.98 31.94 20.16
CA SER A 224 -27.07 30.50 20.39
C SER A 224 -27.71 29.79 19.20
N ILE A 225 -27.01 28.80 18.63
CA ILE A 225 -27.46 27.93 17.55
C ILE A 225 -27.40 26.49 18.04
N PHE A 226 -28.54 25.91 18.41
CA PHE A 226 -28.57 24.57 18.99
C PHE A 226 -29.77 23.73 18.53
N SER A 227 -29.59 22.41 18.59
CA SER A 227 -30.62 21.42 18.20
C SER A 227 -31.13 21.55 16.76
N ASN A 228 -30.37 22.20 15.87
CA ASN A 228 -30.72 22.32 14.46
C ASN A 228 -30.27 21.09 13.67
N GLU A 229 -31.00 20.74 12.61
CA GLU A 229 -30.73 19.52 11.83
C GLU A 229 -30.71 19.79 10.31
N ALA A 230 -29.69 19.28 9.62
CA ALA A 230 -29.58 19.33 8.17
C ALA A 230 -28.94 18.08 7.56
N ALA A 231 -28.90 18.00 6.22
CA ALA A 231 -28.08 17.01 5.55
C ALA A 231 -26.59 17.33 5.72
N ILE A 232 -26.21 18.60 5.52
CA ILE A 232 -24.84 19.12 5.67
C ILE A 232 -24.91 20.47 6.39
N GLY A 233 -24.04 20.71 7.37
CA GLY A 233 -24.04 21.97 8.14
C GLY A 233 -25.26 22.06 9.05
N GLY A 234 -25.29 21.26 10.12
CA GLY A 234 -26.45 21.10 11.00
C GLY A 234 -26.94 22.40 11.62
N GLY A 235 -26.05 23.32 11.97
CA GLY A 235 -26.40 24.70 12.35
C GLY A 235 -26.27 25.65 11.16
N VAL A 236 -25.04 25.85 10.69
CA VAL A 236 -24.70 26.81 9.64
C VAL A 236 -24.07 26.07 8.46
N PHE A 237 -24.45 26.44 7.24
CA PHE A 237 -23.70 26.06 6.04
C PHE A 237 -23.24 27.30 5.30
N TYR A 238 -22.02 27.28 4.76
CA TYR A 238 -21.45 28.40 4.01
C TYR A 238 -20.63 27.94 2.81
N GLN A 239 -20.57 28.80 1.79
CA GLN A 239 -19.73 28.60 0.60
C GLN A 239 -19.14 29.93 0.11
N GLN A 240 -18.03 29.84 -0.63
CA GLN A 240 -17.22 30.95 -1.18
C GLN A 240 -16.49 31.78 -0.12
N ILE A 241 -17.19 32.27 0.90
CA ILE A 241 -16.60 33.08 1.98
C ILE A 241 -16.65 32.30 3.29
N ILE A 242 -15.51 32.16 3.97
CA ILE A 242 -15.48 31.64 5.33
C ILE A 242 -15.94 32.73 6.32
N PRO A 243 -17.00 32.48 7.12
CA PRO A 243 -17.45 33.42 8.14
C PRO A 243 -16.37 33.77 9.17
N ASP A 244 -16.25 35.06 9.51
CA ASP A 244 -15.30 35.55 10.51
C ASP A 244 -15.45 34.82 11.86
N PHE A 245 -16.68 34.49 12.28
CA PHE A 245 -16.90 33.79 13.56
C PHE A 245 -16.27 32.38 13.58
N ILE A 246 -16.11 31.74 12.43
CA ILE A 246 -15.46 30.41 12.33
C ILE A 246 -13.95 30.55 12.44
N LEU A 247 -13.38 31.58 11.80
CA LEU A 247 -11.96 31.91 11.95
C LEU A 247 -11.62 32.27 13.40
N ASP A 248 -12.51 33.01 14.06
CA ASP A 248 -12.38 33.33 15.48
C ASP A 248 -12.47 32.08 16.35
N PHE A 249 -13.41 31.17 16.05
CA PHE A 249 -13.54 29.90 16.76
C PHE A 249 -12.28 29.03 16.66
N GLN A 250 -11.66 28.98 15.47
CA GLN A 250 -10.38 28.29 15.25
C GLN A 250 -9.23 28.90 16.07
N LYS A 251 -9.31 30.19 16.42
CA LYS A 251 -8.37 30.89 17.31
C LYS A 251 -8.76 30.81 18.79
N GLY A 252 -9.84 30.10 19.13
CA GLY A 252 -10.38 30.02 20.50
C GLY A 252 -11.18 31.24 20.95
N ILE A 253 -11.52 32.15 20.04
CA ILE A 253 -12.34 33.34 20.31
C ILE A 253 -13.80 32.98 20.02
N VAL A 254 -14.63 32.87 21.05
CA VAL A 254 -16.01 32.37 20.90
C VAL A 254 -17.05 33.50 20.90
N GLN A 255 -16.67 34.74 21.24
CA GLN A 255 -17.57 35.92 21.31
C GLN A 255 -18.91 35.63 22.05
N SER A 256 -18.85 34.79 23.08
CA SER A 256 -20.02 34.30 23.85
C SER A 256 -21.06 33.50 23.05
N ASN A 257 -20.74 33.09 21.82
CA ASN A 257 -21.62 32.26 21.01
C ASN A 257 -21.68 30.81 21.51
N LYS A 258 -22.82 30.16 21.29
CA LYS A 258 -23.03 28.74 21.62
C LYS A 258 -23.55 28.00 20.41
N ILE A 259 -22.70 27.19 19.78
CA ILE A 259 -23.10 26.36 18.62
C ILE A 259 -22.91 24.90 19.02
N ILE A 260 -23.96 24.28 19.53
CA ILE A 260 -23.88 22.95 20.17
C ILE A 260 -25.11 22.11 19.87
N ASN A 261 -25.00 20.79 20.00
CA ASN A 261 -26.11 19.84 19.84
C ASN A 261 -26.83 19.92 18.48
N ASN A 262 -26.21 20.52 17.47
CA ASN A 262 -26.70 20.44 16.10
C ASN A 262 -26.36 19.07 15.50
N LYS A 263 -27.04 18.72 14.41
CA LYS A 263 -26.90 17.42 13.76
C LYS A 263 -26.84 17.58 12.25
N ALA A 264 -25.87 16.92 11.63
CA ALA A 264 -25.82 16.75 10.19
C ALA A 264 -25.87 15.27 9.81
N LYS A 265 -26.47 14.97 8.66
CA LYS A 265 -26.58 13.61 8.16
C LYS A 265 -25.27 13.08 7.57
N PHE A 266 -24.58 13.90 6.78
CA PHE A 266 -23.36 13.51 6.06
C PHE A 266 -22.11 14.05 6.75
N PHE A 267 -22.02 15.37 6.97
CA PHE A 267 -20.90 16.02 7.67
C PHE A 267 -21.25 17.47 8.05
N GLY A 268 -20.39 18.11 8.84
CA GLY A 268 -20.56 19.47 9.33
C GLY A 268 -21.63 19.56 10.41
N LYS A 269 -21.35 18.98 11.58
CA LYS A 269 -22.34 18.84 12.66
C LYS A 269 -22.90 20.19 13.09
N ASN A 270 -22.03 21.17 13.33
CA ASN A 270 -22.40 22.53 13.70
C ASN A 270 -22.27 23.47 12.50
N PHE A 271 -21.13 23.42 11.81
CA PHE A 271 -20.85 24.20 10.62
C PHE A 271 -20.38 23.28 9.50
N GLY A 272 -20.81 23.56 8.27
CA GLY A 272 -20.39 22.82 7.08
C GLY A 272 -20.04 23.74 5.90
N SER A 273 -19.02 23.35 5.15
CA SER A 273 -18.67 23.95 3.86
C SER A 273 -18.08 22.90 2.90
N THR A 274 -16.81 23.02 2.53
CA THR A 274 -16.04 22.03 1.77
C THR A 274 -15.19 21.13 2.67
N LEU A 275 -14.75 19.99 2.14
CA LEU A 275 -13.96 18.98 2.86
C LEU A 275 -12.54 19.50 3.17
N ARG A 276 -11.86 18.91 4.18
CA ARG A 276 -10.58 19.43 4.68
C ARG A 276 -9.39 18.51 4.53
N THR A 277 -9.48 17.26 5.00
CA THR A 277 -8.31 16.38 5.06
C THR A 277 -8.68 14.93 4.79
N ILE A 278 -7.76 14.21 4.16
CA ILE A 278 -7.83 12.75 4.04
C ILE A 278 -7.13 12.15 5.26
N LYS A 279 -7.77 11.19 5.92
CA LYS A 279 -7.22 10.47 7.07
C LYS A 279 -7.27 8.97 6.85
N VAL A 280 -6.13 8.32 7.04
CA VAL A 280 -5.98 6.87 7.02
C VAL A 280 -5.35 6.42 8.35
N ASN A 281 -5.95 5.41 8.98
CA ASN A 281 -5.37 4.75 10.15
C ASN A 281 -4.54 3.55 9.69
N LEU A 282 -3.45 3.26 10.40
CA LEU A 282 -2.53 2.18 10.07
C LEU A 282 -3.21 0.80 10.04
N ASP A 283 -4.09 0.51 10.99
CA ASP A 283 -4.82 -0.76 11.08
C ASP A 283 -5.73 -1.03 9.88
N ASN A 284 -6.06 0.02 9.12
CA ASN A 284 -6.90 -0.08 7.93
C ASN A 284 -6.08 -0.24 6.63
N ILE A 285 -4.75 -0.35 6.73
CA ILE A 285 -3.87 -0.60 5.60
C ILE A 285 -3.41 -2.06 5.68
N LYS A 286 -3.67 -2.82 4.62
CA LYS A 286 -3.24 -4.20 4.47
C LYS A 286 -2.21 -4.31 3.36
N VAL A 287 -1.09 -4.91 3.71
CA VAL A 287 0.03 -5.25 2.82
C VAL A 287 0.41 -6.71 3.04
N ASN A 288 1.28 -7.25 2.19
CA ASN A 288 1.81 -8.60 2.36
C ASN A 288 2.57 -8.71 3.71
N ASN A 289 2.57 -9.89 4.34
CA ASN A 289 3.17 -10.19 5.65
C ASN A 289 4.66 -9.81 5.77
N GLN A 290 5.38 -9.69 4.65
CA GLN A 290 6.80 -9.30 4.62
C GLN A 290 7.01 -7.78 4.69
N SER A 291 5.95 -6.98 4.52
CA SER A 291 6.02 -5.53 4.45
C SER A 291 5.56 -4.90 5.77
N LEU A 292 6.19 -3.80 6.15
CA LEU A 292 5.90 -3.06 7.39
C LEU A 292 5.23 -1.74 7.06
N ILE A 293 4.25 -1.33 7.86
CA ILE A 293 3.58 -0.04 7.71
C ILE A 293 3.88 0.81 8.95
N THR A 294 4.41 2.00 8.74
CA THR A 294 4.70 2.95 9.82
C THR A 294 4.17 4.34 9.49
N LYS A 295 4.11 5.21 10.48
CA LYS A 295 3.70 6.61 10.31
C LYS A 295 4.69 7.52 11.01
N ASN A 296 5.41 8.33 10.24
CA ASN A 296 6.30 9.37 10.74
C ASN A 296 5.63 10.73 10.57
N ASN A 297 5.27 11.37 11.69
CA ASN A 297 4.49 12.61 11.73
C ASN A 297 3.14 12.48 10.97
N SER A 298 3.11 12.89 9.70
CA SER A 298 1.95 12.85 8.80
C SER A 298 2.15 11.96 7.57
N LEU A 299 3.36 11.45 7.35
CA LEU A 299 3.72 10.67 6.17
C LEU A 299 3.55 9.18 6.48
N LEU A 300 2.75 8.50 5.64
CA LEU A 300 2.54 7.07 5.72
C LEU A 300 3.68 6.37 5.00
N GLU A 301 4.32 5.41 5.64
CA GLU A 301 5.45 4.67 5.07
C GLU A 301 5.09 3.20 4.94
N VAL A 302 5.21 2.66 3.72
CA VAL A 302 5.14 1.22 3.45
C VAL A 302 6.56 0.76 3.10
N ILE A 303 7.15 -0.04 3.99
CA ILE A 303 8.53 -0.47 3.92
C ILE A 303 8.59 -1.95 3.53
N GLN A 304 9.62 -2.35 2.78
CA GLN A 304 9.84 -3.73 2.35
C GLN A 304 8.70 -4.27 1.46
N LEU A 305 8.14 -3.43 0.59
CA LEU A 305 7.16 -3.89 -0.40
C LEU A 305 7.87 -4.54 -1.59
N LYS A 306 7.54 -5.78 -1.94
CA LYS A 306 8.00 -6.35 -3.22
C LYS A 306 7.27 -5.65 -4.38
N SER A 307 8.01 -5.30 -5.44
CA SER A 307 7.43 -4.73 -6.66
C SER A 307 6.35 -5.69 -7.22
N GLY A 308 5.18 -5.17 -7.56
CA GLY A 308 4.01 -5.96 -7.97
C GLY A 308 3.06 -6.34 -6.84
N ASN A 309 3.44 -6.16 -5.56
CA ASN A 309 2.54 -6.43 -4.45
C ASN A 309 1.40 -5.41 -4.34
N GLN A 310 0.27 -5.86 -3.82
CA GLN A 310 -0.91 -5.06 -3.59
C GLN A 310 -0.84 -4.30 -2.25
N ILE A 311 -1.22 -3.02 -2.27
CA ILE A 311 -1.58 -2.24 -1.09
C ILE A 311 -3.10 -2.13 -1.06
N SER A 312 -3.71 -2.45 0.08
CA SER A 312 -5.16 -2.36 0.27
C SER A 312 -5.50 -1.43 1.42
N PHE A 313 -6.22 -0.37 1.12
CA PHE A 313 -6.82 0.54 2.08
C PHE A 313 -8.26 0.09 2.35
N GLN A 314 -8.48 -0.51 3.51
CA GLN A 314 -9.79 -1.00 3.94
C GLN A 314 -10.74 0.11 4.38
N ARG A 315 -10.19 1.25 4.80
CA ARG A 315 -10.98 2.40 5.25
C ARG A 315 -10.17 3.70 5.20
N ILE A 316 -10.44 4.50 4.18
CA ILE A 316 -9.98 5.89 4.06
C ILE A 316 -11.12 6.81 4.51
N GLN A 317 -10.83 7.78 5.38
CA GLN A 317 -11.76 8.81 5.81
C GLN A 317 -11.45 10.13 5.14
N ILE A 318 -12.48 10.93 4.89
CA ILE A 318 -12.33 12.36 4.66
C ILE A 318 -12.95 13.08 5.86
N LEU A 319 -12.29 14.11 6.34
CA LEU A 319 -12.73 14.91 7.46
C LEU A 319 -13.26 16.27 7.00
N ASP A 320 -14.25 16.76 7.73
CA ASP A 320 -14.76 18.12 7.60
C ASP A 320 -13.95 19.14 8.42
N GLU A 321 -14.43 20.38 8.44
CA GLU A 321 -13.85 21.52 9.19
C GLU A 321 -13.93 21.41 10.71
N GLU A 322 -14.72 20.49 11.22
CA GLU A 322 -14.80 20.17 12.63
C GLU A 322 -13.97 18.92 12.97
N ASN A 323 -13.16 18.42 12.02
CA ASN A 323 -12.43 17.15 12.09
C ASN A 323 -13.32 15.92 12.29
N ASN A 324 -14.60 16.01 11.95
CA ASN A 324 -15.52 14.88 11.96
C ASN A 324 -15.43 14.10 10.65
N PRO A 325 -15.57 12.76 10.67
CA PRO A 325 -15.58 11.96 9.46
C PRO A 325 -16.86 12.18 8.65
N VAL A 326 -16.70 12.26 7.33
CA VAL A 326 -17.82 12.21 6.38
C VAL A 326 -18.49 10.84 6.44
N ILE A 327 -19.81 10.82 6.50
CA ILE A 327 -20.61 9.59 6.53
C ILE A 327 -21.47 9.54 5.27
N ILE A 328 -21.20 8.59 4.38
CA ILE A 328 -22.05 8.32 3.21
C ILE A 328 -22.83 7.03 3.47
N PRO A 329 -24.18 7.06 3.50
CA PRO A 329 -24.97 5.84 3.62
C PRO A 329 -24.73 4.93 2.41
N ASN A 330 -24.68 3.61 2.67
CA ASN A 330 -24.34 2.60 1.67
C ASN A 330 -25.30 2.67 0.46
N SER A 331 -24.75 2.63 -0.76
CA SER A 331 -25.36 3.00 -2.04
C SER A 331 -26.45 2.05 -2.58
N LYS A 332 -27.04 1.18 -1.74
CA LYS A 332 -28.04 0.20 -2.20
C LYS A 332 -29.46 0.72 -2.37
N ASP A 333 -29.75 1.99 -2.09
CA ASP A 333 -31.13 2.49 -2.18
C ASP A 333 -31.26 3.93 -2.67
N SER A 334 -32.35 4.12 -3.40
CA SER A 334 -33.10 5.33 -3.82
C SER A 334 -33.18 6.54 -2.86
N TYR A 335 -32.47 6.57 -1.73
CA TYR A 335 -32.53 7.63 -0.73
C TYR A 335 -31.82 8.92 -1.13
N LEU A 336 -30.77 8.88 -1.98
CA LEU A 336 -30.06 10.11 -2.35
C LEU A 336 -30.94 11.09 -3.15
N ASN A 337 -31.88 10.55 -3.95
CA ASN A 337 -32.82 11.33 -4.74
C ASN A 337 -33.78 12.19 -3.88
N LYS A 338 -33.85 11.95 -2.56
CA LYS A 338 -34.66 12.75 -1.63
C LYS A 338 -33.97 14.06 -1.23
N TYR A 339 -32.64 14.15 -1.37
CA TYR A 339 -31.89 15.35 -1.01
C TYR A 339 -31.94 16.39 -2.13
N CYS A 340 -31.67 17.66 -1.82
CA CYS A 340 -31.58 18.71 -2.84
C CYS A 340 -30.38 18.48 -3.78
N SER A 341 -30.44 19.07 -4.97
CA SER A 341 -29.41 18.91 -6.01
C SER A 341 -28.01 19.32 -5.54
N SER A 342 -27.88 20.34 -4.70
CA SER A 342 -26.59 20.77 -4.14
C SER A 342 -25.97 19.70 -3.23
N VAL A 343 -26.77 19.05 -2.37
CA VAL A 343 -26.30 17.95 -1.52
C VAL A 343 -25.97 16.72 -2.37
N GLN A 344 -26.80 16.39 -3.37
CA GLN A 344 -26.54 15.25 -4.25
C GLN A 344 -25.22 15.42 -5.01
N ALA A 345 -24.98 16.58 -5.61
CA ALA A 345 -23.73 16.90 -6.30
C ALA A 345 -22.53 16.77 -5.36
N LEU A 346 -22.60 17.40 -4.18
CA LEU A 346 -21.48 17.39 -3.23
C LEU A 346 -21.13 15.99 -2.73
N ILE A 347 -22.10 15.09 -2.59
CA ILE A 347 -21.87 13.70 -2.10
C ILE A 347 -21.46 12.76 -3.24
N GLN A 348 -22.04 12.90 -4.44
CA GLN A 348 -21.73 12.03 -5.58
C GLN A 348 -20.35 12.30 -6.17
N GLU A 349 -19.84 13.52 -6.06
CA GLU A 349 -18.51 13.90 -6.55
C GLU A 349 -17.37 13.41 -5.64
N VAL A 350 -17.65 13.05 -4.38
CA VAL A 350 -16.61 12.59 -3.45
C VAL A 350 -16.08 11.23 -3.91
N SER A 351 -14.84 11.24 -4.37
CA SER A 351 -14.08 10.05 -4.73
C SER A 351 -12.64 10.18 -4.27
N ILE A 352 -11.98 9.03 -4.15
CA ILE A 352 -10.56 8.96 -3.82
C ILE A 352 -9.85 8.23 -4.94
N SER A 353 -8.74 8.79 -5.40
CA SER A 353 -7.85 8.17 -6.37
C SER A 353 -6.40 8.15 -5.88
N VAL A 354 -5.58 7.34 -6.54
CA VAL A 354 -4.13 7.33 -6.33
C VAL A 354 -3.46 8.01 -7.50
N GLU A 355 -2.60 8.98 -7.19
CA GLU A 355 -1.75 9.69 -8.15
C GLU A 355 -0.27 9.49 -7.79
N TRP A 356 0.58 9.56 -8.80
CA TRP A 356 2.04 9.45 -8.68
C TRP A 356 2.70 10.32 -9.75
N ASP A 357 4.00 10.55 -9.61
CA ASP A 357 4.77 11.37 -10.54
C ASP A 357 4.80 10.73 -11.94
N GLN A 358 4.15 11.39 -12.91
CA GLN A 358 4.07 10.94 -14.30
C GLN A 358 5.38 11.12 -15.08
N ASN A 359 6.33 11.91 -14.55
CA ASN A 359 7.66 12.05 -15.17
C ASN A 359 8.51 10.79 -14.96
N ASP A 360 8.29 10.06 -13.87
CA ASP A 360 8.96 8.79 -13.62
C ASP A 360 8.22 7.65 -14.33
N THR A 361 8.61 7.43 -15.60
CA THR A 361 8.02 6.37 -16.43
C THR A 361 8.29 4.94 -15.93
N GLN A 362 9.05 4.76 -14.85
CA GLN A 362 9.30 3.45 -14.24
C GLN A 362 8.26 3.08 -13.17
N ILE A 363 7.40 4.02 -12.74
CA ILE A 363 6.33 3.75 -11.78
C ILE A 363 5.06 3.34 -12.53
N GLN A 364 4.49 2.21 -12.14
CA GLN A 364 3.20 1.75 -12.65
C GLN A 364 2.32 1.26 -11.50
N CYS A 365 1.11 1.81 -11.41
CA CYS A 365 0.07 1.30 -10.53
C CYS A 365 -1.05 0.67 -11.36
N ILE A 366 -1.50 -0.54 -10.98
CA ILE A 366 -2.60 -1.25 -11.65
C ILE A 366 -3.66 -1.70 -10.65
N GLY A 367 -4.90 -1.87 -11.10
CA GLY A 367 -6.04 -2.27 -10.27
C GLY A 367 -7.07 -1.15 -10.09
N GLN A 368 -7.65 -1.05 -8.90
CA GLN A 368 -8.66 -0.03 -8.60
C GLN A 368 -7.98 1.28 -8.20
N LEU A 369 -7.63 2.11 -9.19
CA LEU A 369 -6.94 3.38 -8.98
C LEU A 369 -7.85 4.52 -8.52
N GLN A 370 -9.18 4.36 -8.65
CA GLN A 370 -10.19 5.30 -8.17
C GLN A 370 -11.37 4.56 -7.56
N THR A 371 -11.96 5.12 -6.51
CA THR A 371 -13.14 4.59 -5.84
C THR A 371 -14.10 5.70 -5.43
N ASN A 372 -15.39 5.46 -5.61
CA ASN A 372 -16.49 6.19 -4.98
C ASN A 372 -17.26 5.29 -3.99
N GLN A 373 -16.80 4.05 -3.79
CA GLN A 373 -17.48 3.08 -2.94
C GLN A 373 -17.16 3.38 -1.47
N PHE A 374 -18.21 3.67 -0.71
CA PHE A 374 -18.12 3.95 0.72
C PHE A 374 -18.73 2.81 1.53
N ILE A 375 -17.89 1.99 2.15
CA ILE A 375 -18.24 0.75 2.86
C ILE A 375 -17.63 0.79 4.26
N ASN A 376 -18.33 0.27 5.27
CA ASN A 376 -17.84 0.22 6.66
C ASN A 376 -17.35 1.57 7.18
N ASN A 377 -18.13 2.62 6.90
CA ASN A 377 -17.83 4.01 7.24
C ASN A 377 -16.55 4.55 6.59
N GLY A 378 -16.08 4.10 5.42
CA GLY A 378 -15.02 4.77 4.67
C GLY A 378 -14.84 4.30 3.23
N PHE A 379 -13.94 4.94 2.50
CA PHE A 379 -13.61 4.54 1.13
C PHE A 379 -12.65 3.35 1.13
N GLN A 380 -12.89 2.42 0.22
CA GLN A 380 -12.05 1.24 0.01
C GLN A 380 -11.31 1.34 -1.31
N LEU A 381 -9.99 1.16 -1.28
CA LEU A 381 -9.12 1.28 -2.43
C LEU A 381 -8.03 0.22 -2.37
N TYR A 382 -7.76 -0.46 -3.47
CA TYR A 382 -6.66 -1.41 -3.55
C TYR A 382 -6.03 -1.41 -4.93
N PHE A 383 -4.70 -1.42 -4.95
CA PHE A 383 -3.92 -1.35 -6.18
C PHE A 383 -2.57 -2.03 -5.97
N GLN A 384 -2.00 -2.54 -7.05
CA GLN A 384 -0.64 -3.06 -7.08
C GLN A 384 0.30 -1.96 -7.55
N VAL A 385 1.49 -1.91 -6.94
CA VAL A 385 2.51 -0.90 -7.25
C VAL A 385 3.76 -1.60 -7.77
N MET A 386 4.22 -1.15 -8.93
CA MET A 386 5.37 -1.69 -9.64
C MET A 386 6.40 -0.57 -9.81
N TYR A 387 7.64 -0.85 -9.39
CA TYR A 387 8.76 0.10 -9.48
C TYR A 387 10.09 -0.63 -9.44
N LYS A 388 11.21 0.08 -9.58
CA LYS A 388 12.55 -0.52 -9.52
C LYS A 388 12.83 -1.14 -8.12
N PRO A 389 13.47 -2.32 -8.07
CA PRO A 389 13.93 -2.92 -6.82
C PRO A 389 14.86 -1.98 -6.05
N LEU A 390 14.77 -1.99 -4.70
CA LEU A 390 15.50 -1.08 -3.80
C LEU A 390 15.21 0.42 -4.00
N GLY A 391 14.27 0.78 -4.88
CA GLY A 391 13.83 2.16 -5.07
C GLY A 391 12.88 2.62 -3.96
N SER A 392 12.70 3.93 -3.86
CA SER A 392 11.65 4.56 -3.06
C SER A 392 10.83 5.49 -3.94
N THR A 393 9.52 5.54 -3.72
CA THR A 393 8.63 6.47 -4.44
C THR A 393 7.55 7.03 -3.53
N VAL A 394 7.00 8.18 -3.90
CA VAL A 394 5.90 8.82 -3.18
C VAL A 394 4.63 8.70 -4.04
N LEU A 395 3.63 8.04 -3.48
CA LEU A 395 2.27 7.99 -4.00
C LEU A 395 1.40 8.99 -3.23
N LYS A 396 0.35 9.49 -3.86
CA LYS A 396 -0.60 10.41 -3.25
C LYS A 396 -2.00 9.84 -3.33
N LEU A 397 -2.68 9.72 -2.19
CA LEU A 397 -4.13 9.60 -2.18
C LEU A 397 -4.70 10.99 -2.38
N VAL A 398 -5.52 11.15 -3.40
CA VAL A 398 -6.11 12.45 -3.73
C VAL A 398 -7.63 12.37 -3.75
N SER A 399 -8.30 13.45 -3.36
CA SER A 399 -9.75 13.60 -3.53
C SER A 399 -10.10 14.20 -4.89
N ASN A 400 -11.41 14.33 -5.16
CA ASN A 400 -11.91 15.27 -6.16
C ASN A 400 -11.50 16.72 -5.82
N THR A 401 -11.63 17.61 -6.81
CA THR A 401 -11.33 19.02 -6.64
C THR A 401 -12.31 19.67 -5.67
N ILE A 402 -11.78 20.27 -4.61
CA ILE A 402 -12.54 21.06 -3.65
C ILE A 402 -12.63 22.52 -4.10
N SER A 403 -13.74 23.18 -3.78
CA SER A 403 -13.97 24.59 -4.08
C SER A 403 -13.06 25.50 -3.25
N GLU A 404 -12.69 26.64 -3.85
CA GLU A 404 -11.97 27.71 -3.15
C GLU A 404 -12.83 28.33 -2.05
N LEU A 405 -12.19 28.67 -0.92
CA LEU A 405 -12.77 29.52 0.11
C LEU A 405 -11.88 30.73 0.33
N GLN A 406 -12.50 31.90 0.41
CA GLN A 406 -11.84 33.18 0.70
C GLN A 406 -12.28 33.69 2.07
N ASP A 407 -11.42 34.46 2.73
CA ASP A 407 -11.79 35.18 3.95
C ASP A 407 -12.61 36.45 3.63
N SER A 408 -13.04 37.16 4.68
CA SER A 408 -13.81 38.40 4.55
C SER A 408 -13.07 39.53 3.84
N LYS A 409 -11.75 39.43 3.67
CA LYS A 409 -10.88 40.37 2.96
C LYS A 409 -10.54 39.90 1.55
N GLN A 410 -11.24 38.87 1.03
CA GLN A 410 -11.02 38.26 -0.28
C GLN A 410 -9.64 37.61 -0.44
N GLN A 411 -8.98 37.27 0.66
CA GLN A 411 -7.75 36.48 0.62
C GLN A 411 -8.11 34.99 0.58
N VAL A 412 -7.44 34.23 -0.30
CA VAL A 412 -7.68 32.80 -0.43
C VAL A 412 -7.27 32.07 0.85
N TYR A 413 -8.26 31.54 1.56
CA TYR A 413 -8.08 30.75 2.77
C TYR A 413 -7.84 29.27 2.44
N ILE A 414 -8.64 28.71 1.54
CA ILE A 414 -8.45 27.38 0.96
C ILE A 414 -8.39 27.53 -0.54
N LYS A 415 -7.25 27.16 -1.12
CA LYS A 415 -7.06 27.19 -2.57
C LYS A 415 -7.88 26.09 -3.23
N GLN A 416 -8.39 26.38 -4.43
CA GLN A 416 -8.94 25.34 -5.29
C GLN A 416 -7.85 24.29 -5.57
N GLY A 417 -8.18 23.01 -5.35
CA GLY A 417 -7.21 21.93 -5.47
C GLY A 417 -7.79 20.60 -5.03
N LYS A 418 -6.94 19.58 -4.88
CA LYS A 418 -7.33 18.27 -4.34
C LYS A 418 -6.81 18.17 -2.91
N LEU A 419 -7.54 17.44 -2.06
CA LEU A 419 -6.98 17.01 -0.78
C LEU A 419 -5.96 15.92 -1.05
N GLU A 420 -4.80 15.97 -0.42
CA GLU A 420 -3.71 15.02 -0.66
C GLU A 420 -3.26 14.36 0.66
N GLN A 421 -3.00 13.06 0.60
CA GLN A 421 -2.28 12.33 1.64
C GLN A 421 -1.15 11.55 0.99
N GLU A 422 0.09 11.91 1.33
CA GLU A 422 1.29 11.27 0.80
C GLU A 422 1.55 9.92 1.48
N ILE A 423 2.02 8.97 0.67
CA ILE A 423 2.43 7.63 1.05
C ILE A 423 3.79 7.37 0.42
N ASN A 424 4.82 7.20 1.24
CA ASN A 424 6.14 6.78 0.79
C ASN A 424 6.20 5.25 0.76
N VAL A 425 6.61 4.68 -0.38
CA VAL A 425 6.74 3.25 -0.60
C VAL A 425 8.20 2.92 -0.87
N GLN A 426 8.78 2.08 -0.02
CA GLN A 426 10.16 1.59 -0.15
C GLN A 426 10.15 0.13 -0.58
N PHE A 427 10.77 -0.13 -1.73
CA PHE A 427 10.75 -1.44 -2.36
C PHE A 427 11.89 -2.34 -1.87
N LEU A 428 11.58 -3.63 -1.72
CA LEU A 428 12.58 -4.66 -1.45
C LEU A 428 13.37 -4.99 -2.73
N GLY A 429 14.64 -5.42 -2.58
CA GLY A 429 15.38 -6.07 -3.66
C GLY A 429 14.84 -7.47 -3.96
N CYS A 430 15.12 -7.98 -5.16
CA CYS A 430 14.79 -9.37 -5.49
C CYS A 430 15.66 -10.34 -4.66
N SER A 431 15.08 -11.48 -4.28
CA SER A 431 15.79 -12.55 -3.55
C SER A 431 16.13 -13.70 -4.50
N ILE A 432 17.08 -14.56 -4.11
CA ILE A 432 17.41 -15.77 -4.88
C ILE A 432 16.16 -16.67 -4.95
N GLY A 433 15.74 -17.02 -6.18
CA GLY A 433 14.47 -17.72 -6.46
C GLY A 433 13.37 -16.83 -7.04
N ASP A 434 13.60 -15.51 -7.09
CA ASP A 434 12.80 -14.55 -7.84
C ASP A 434 13.50 -14.23 -9.17
N VAL A 435 12.73 -13.97 -10.23
CA VAL A 435 13.26 -13.54 -11.54
C VAL A 435 12.87 -12.10 -11.86
N LEU A 436 13.75 -11.41 -12.59
CA LEU A 436 13.54 -10.05 -13.06
C LEU A 436 12.65 -10.05 -14.30
N MET A 437 11.38 -9.68 -14.13
CA MET A 437 10.46 -9.48 -15.25
C MET A 437 10.31 -7.99 -15.56
N HIS A 438 10.55 -7.65 -16.82
CA HIS A 438 10.30 -6.31 -17.33
C HIS A 438 8.84 -6.19 -17.78
N GLN A 439 8.05 -5.40 -17.05
CA GLN A 439 6.74 -4.95 -17.52
C GLN A 439 6.88 -3.53 -18.05
N GLU A 440 6.91 -3.40 -19.38
CA GLU A 440 7.19 -2.17 -20.10
C GLU A 440 8.54 -1.52 -19.69
N LYS A 441 8.51 -0.58 -18.72
CA LYS A 441 9.68 0.10 -18.16
C LYS A 441 9.90 -0.16 -16.67
N SER A 442 8.98 -0.89 -16.03
CA SER A 442 9.02 -1.29 -14.62
C SER A 442 9.68 -2.66 -14.48
N ILE A 443 10.28 -2.91 -13.32
CA ILE A 443 10.92 -4.19 -13.00
C ILE A 443 10.14 -4.83 -11.85
N ILE A 444 9.74 -6.08 -12.02
CA ILE A 444 9.03 -6.88 -11.02
C ILE A 444 9.89 -8.06 -10.63
N CYS A 445 9.89 -8.39 -9.34
CA CYS A 445 10.49 -9.62 -8.83
C CYS A 445 9.37 -10.66 -8.68
N GLU A 446 9.28 -11.62 -9.60
CA GLU A 446 8.31 -12.71 -9.50
C GLU A 446 8.98 -13.97 -8.97
N GLN A 447 8.42 -14.58 -7.92
CA GLN A 447 8.92 -15.83 -7.39
C GLN A 447 8.62 -16.98 -8.37
N CYS A 448 9.61 -17.84 -8.64
CA CYS A 448 9.41 -18.96 -9.54
C CYS A 448 8.31 -19.91 -9.01
N PRO A 449 7.27 -20.19 -9.83
CA PRO A 449 6.14 -21.02 -9.43
C PRO A 449 6.53 -22.50 -9.31
N ASP A 450 5.60 -23.31 -8.80
CA ASP A 450 5.77 -24.75 -8.67
C ASP A 450 6.17 -25.40 -10.01
N GLY A 451 7.25 -26.19 -9.99
CA GLY A 451 7.83 -26.83 -11.16
C GLY A 451 8.94 -26.01 -11.85
N LYS A 452 9.29 -24.82 -11.33
CA LYS A 452 10.39 -24.00 -11.82
C LYS A 452 11.27 -23.45 -10.69
N TYR A 453 12.48 -23.02 -11.02
CA TYR A 453 13.41 -22.42 -10.06
C TYR A 453 14.32 -21.35 -10.68
N SER A 454 14.96 -20.56 -9.83
CA SER A 454 16.06 -19.64 -10.17
C SER A 454 17.09 -19.62 -9.05
N LEU A 455 18.38 -19.60 -9.43
CA LEU A 455 19.50 -19.62 -8.49
C LEU A 455 20.37 -18.35 -8.57
N ASN A 456 20.20 -17.52 -9.61
CA ASN A 456 20.91 -16.25 -9.76
C ASN A 456 19.95 -15.05 -9.67
N LEU A 457 20.42 -13.97 -9.03
CA LEU A 457 19.66 -12.73 -8.88
C LEU A 457 19.37 -11.98 -10.20
N ASN A 458 20.12 -12.30 -11.26
CA ASN A 458 20.00 -11.65 -12.57
C ASN A 458 19.22 -12.49 -13.58
N ASP A 459 18.63 -13.62 -13.16
CA ASP A 459 17.84 -14.45 -14.05
C ASP A 459 16.57 -13.70 -14.48
N THR A 460 16.34 -13.63 -15.79
CA THR A 460 15.14 -13.00 -16.37
C THR A 460 13.99 -13.98 -16.59
N ALA A 461 14.24 -15.28 -16.48
CA ALA A 461 13.26 -16.34 -16.66
C ALA A 461 13.56 -17.53 -15.75
N CYS A 462 12.51 -18.13 -15.20
CA CYS A 462 12.64 -19.31 -14.34
C CYS A 462 12.99 -20.55 -15.18
N GLN A 463 13.93 -21.34 -14.67
CA GLN A 463 14.35 -22.60 -15.28
C GLN A 463 13.38 -23.72 -14.92
N GLN A 464 13.22 -24.70 -15.81
CA GLN A 464 12.36 -25.85 -15.58
C GLN A 464 13.00 -26.83 -14.60
N CYS A 465 12.21 -27.40 -13.69
CA CYS A 465 12.70 -28.36 -12.71
C CYS A 465 13.35 -29.57 -13.42
N PRO A 466 14.57 -29.98 -13.02
CA PRO A 466 15.25 -31.11 -13.65
C PRO A 466 14.53 -32.43 -13.32
N ASP A 467 14.66 -33.42 -14.21
CA ASP A 467 14.03 -34.74 -14.03
C ASP A 467 14.50 -35.48 -12.75
N SER A 468 15.67 -35.11 -12.23
CA SER A 468 16.25 -35.59 -10.97
C SER A 468 15.58 -35.02 -9.71
N ALA A 469 14.68 -34.05 -9.85
CA ALA A 469 13.96 -33.43 -8.75
C ALA A 469 12.47 -33.85 -8.72
N ILE A 470 11.92 -33.92 -7.51
CA ILE A 470 10.50 -34.15 -7.25
C ILE A 470 9.73 -32.85 -7.47
N LYS A 471 10.29 -31.76 -6.95
CA LYS A 471 9.63 -30.46 -6.89
C LYS A 471 10.67 -29.35 -6.89
N CYS A 472 10.35 -28.24 -7.53
CA CYS A 472 11.13 -27.02 -7.48
C CYS A 472 10.19 -25.84 -7.21
N ILE A 473 10.54 -24.97 -6.25
CA ILE A 473 9.81 -23.72 -5.97
C ILE A 473 10.81 -22.64 -5.57
N GLY A 474 10.77 -21.48 -6.23
CA GLY A 474 11.69 -20.37 -5.94
C GLY A 474 13.15 -20.78 -6.18
N SER A 475 13.94 -20.86 -5.11
CA SER A 475 15.34 -21.31 -5.14
C SER A 475 15.56 -22.74 -4.64
N ASN A 476 14.51 -23.38 -4.13
CA ASN A 476 14.61 -24.71 -3.54
C ASN A 476 14.34 -25.80 -4.58
N ILE A 477 15.28 -26.74 -4.70
CA ILE A 477 15.19 -27.94 -5.55
C ILE A 477 15.13 -29.16 -4.63
N TYR A 478 13.98 -29.82 -4.58
CA TYR A 478 13.75 -31.04 -3.80
C TYR A 478 14.10 -32.25 -4.67
N LEU A 479 15.23 -32.90 -4.39
CA LEU A 479 15.75 -34.01 -5.20
C LEU A 479 15.00 -35.32 -4.94
N LYS A 480 14.97 -36.19 -5.94
CA LYS A 480 14.57 -37.60 -5.79
C LYS A 480 15.66 -38.39 -5.07
N ASN A 481 15.28 -39.45 -4.36
CA ASN A 481 16.24 -40.42 -3.85
C ASN A 481 17.11 -41.01 -5.00
N GLY A 482 18.38 -41.24 -4.72
CA GLY A 482 19.39 -41.68 -5.69
C GLY A 482 20.19 -40.54 -6.34
N TYR A 483 19.86 -39.28 -6.08
CA TYR A 483 20.57 -38.12 -6.63
C TYR A 483 21.26 -37.29 -5.54
N TRP A 484 22.39 -36.68 -5.91
CA TRP A 484 23.17 -35.79 -5.06
C TRP A 484 23.39 -34.45 -5.74
N ARG A 485 23.30 -33.36 -4.98
CA ARG A 485 23.49 -31.98 -5.42
C ARG A 485 24.67 -31.37 -4.68
N GLU A 486 25.50 -30.63 -5.41
CA GLU A 486 26.73 -30.02 -4.91
C GLU A 486 26.49 -29.05 -3.76
N ASN A 487 25.60 -28.09 -3.95
CA ASN A 487 25.15 -27.15 -2.92
C ASN A 487 23.78 -26.54 -3.29
N GLU A 488 23.22 -25.72 -2.40
CA GLU A 488 21.89 -25.10 -2.57
C GLU A 488 21.85 -24.00 -3.66
N GLN A 489 23.00 -23.52 -4.15
CA GLN A 489 23.12 -22.44 -5.15
C GLN A 489 23.38 -22.95 -6.57
N THR A 490 23.67 -24.25 -6.76
CA THR A 490 23.97 -24.85 -8.07
C THR A 490 22.90 -25.85 -8.47
N ASP A 491 22.59 -25.98 -9.74
CA ASP A 491 21.73 -27.03 -10.31
C ASP A 491 22.52 -28.28 -10.75
N ASN A 492 23.80 -28.35 -10.39
CA ASN A 492 24.66 -29.50 -10.63
C ASN A 492 24.22 -30.71 -9.80
N ILE A 493 23.44 -31.59 -10.43
CA ILE A 493 22.85 -32.78 -9.81
C ILE A 493 23.38 -34.03 -10.52
N VAL A 494 23.97 -34.94 -9.75
CA VAL A 494 24.58 -36.17 -10.24
C VAL A 494 23.88 -37.37 -9.64
N TYR A 495 23.68 -38.41 -10.45
CA TYR A 495 23.12 -39.68 -9.98
C TYR A 495 24.19 -40.49 -9.21
N CYS A 496 23.80 -41.11 -8.10
CA CYS A 496 24.70 -41.84 -7.23
C CYS A 496 24.92 -43.28 -7.74
N ASP A 497 25.70 -43.43 -8.82
CA ASP A 497 25.96 -44.70 -9.52
C ASP A 497 26.49 -45.82 -8.60
N PHE A 498 27.31 -45.46 -7.62
CA PHE A 498 28.03 -46.43 -6.79
C PHE A 498 27.13 -47.10 -5.75
N ASN A 499 26.27 -46.32 -5.08
CA ASN A 499 25.29 -46.81 -4.13
C ASN A 499 24.10 -45.82 -4.07
N PRO A 500 23.06 -46.04 -4.89
CA PRO A 500 21.90 -45.14 -4.95
C PRO A 500 21.20 -44.96 -3.59
N ASN A 501 21.24 -45.98 -2.74
CA ASN A 501 20.64 -45.93 -1.40
C ASN A 501 21.39 -44.99 -0.45
N SER A 502 22.62 -44.58 -0.75
CA SER A 502 23.39 -43.64 0.08
C SER A 502 22.89 -42.19 -0.06
N CYS A 503 22.30 -41.86 -1.20
CA CYS A 503 21.77 -40.54 -1.51
C CYS A 503 20.24 -40.55 -1.30
N GLN A 504 19.78 -40.12 -0.14
CA GLN A 504 18.34 -40.08 0.19
C GLN A 504 17.93 -38.66 0.54
N ALA A 505 17.82 -37.80 -0.46
CA ALA A 505 17.46 -36.40 -0.26
C ALA A 505 16.03 -36.21 0.29
N GLU A 506 15.14 -37.20 0.13
CA GLU A 506 13.75 -37.14 0.62
C GLU A 506 13.64 -37.33 2.14
N SER A 507 14.68 -37.85 2.79
CA SER A 507 14.67 -38.13 4.22
C SER A 507 15.07 -36.89 5.03
N ASN A 508 14.25 -36.51 6.01
CA ASN A 508 14.56 -35.43 6.96
C ASN A 508 15.79 -35.72 7.83
N LEU A 509 16.26 -36.96 7.87
CA LEU A 509 17.46 -37.37 8.60
C LEU A 509 18.74 -37.19 7.78
N SER A 510 18.63 -36.88 6.49
CA SER A 510 19.76 -36.71 5.60
C SER A 510 20.41 -35.34 5.78
N LYS A 511 21.74 -35.31 5.79
CA LYS A 511 22.55 -34.08 5.79
C LYS A 511 23.30 -34.02 4.47
N MET A 512 23.32 -32.87 3.82
CA MET A 512 23.98 -32.69 2.51
C MET A 512 23.53 -33.74 1.46
N ASN A 513 22.25 -34.12 1.49
CA ASN A 513 21.64 -35.15 0.64
C ASN A 513 22.13 -36.60 0.87
N CYS A 514 22.97 -36.83 1.88
CA CYS A 514 23.48 -38.16 2.24
C CYS A 514 22.76 -38.73 3.46
N ILE A 515 22.57 -40.05 3.49
CA ILE A 515 22.13 -40.75 4.69
C ILE A 515 23.23 -40.81 5.75
N GLN A 516 22.82 -41.13 6.98
CA GLN A 516 23.72 -41.23 8.12
C GLN A 516 24.92 -42.14 7.85
N GLY A 517 26.12 -41.60 8.12
CA GLY A 517 27.39 -42.31 8.02
C GLY A 517 28.15 -42.13 6.71
N TYR A 518 27.50 -41.54 5.69
CA TYR A 518 28.10 -41.24 4.39
C TYR A 518 28.38 -39.74 4.26
N LYS A 519 29.42 -39.38 3.51
CA LYS A 519 29.83 -38.00 3.23
C LYS A 519 30.51 -37.85 1.87
N GLY A 520 30.68 -36.60 1.45
CA GLY A 520 31.37 -36.23 0.22
C GLY A 520 30.48 -36.30 -1.03
N PRO A 521 31.03 -35.93 -2.20
CA PRO A 521 30.31 -36.00 -3.47
C PRO A 521 29.74 -37.40 -3.70
N ILE A 522 28.49 -37.46 -4.19
CA ILE A 522 27.71 -38.70 -4.41
C ILE A 522 27.67 -39.66 -3.20
N CYS A 523 27.89 -39.14 -1.99
CA CYS A 523 27.90 -39.90 -0.73
C CYS A 523 28.83 -41.13 -0.74
N LYS A 524 29.92 -41.08 -1.51
CA LYS A 524 30.80 -42.25 -1.73
C LYS A 524 31.68 -42.61 -0.53
N SER A 525 32.05 -41.62 0.28
CA SER A 525 32.99 -41.82 1.38
C SER A 525 32.27 -41.99 2.71
N CYS A 526 32.80 -42.83 3.59
CA CYS A 526 32.29 -42.94 4.96
C CYS A 526 32.83 -41.80 5.81
N ASP A 527 32.02 -41.36 6.78
CA ASP A 527 32.46 -40.38 7.76
C ASP A 527 33.37 -41.01 8.83
N THR A 528 34.65 -41.22 8.47
CA THR A 528 35.64 -41.89 9.31
C THR A 528 35.97 -41.15 10.59
N TYR A 529 35.90 -39.81 10.56
CA TYR A 529 36.27 -38.95 11.68
C TYR A 529 35.07 -38.46 12.50
N GLY A 530 33.85 -38.54 11.94
CA GLY A 530 32.63 -38.06 12.57
C GLY A 530 32.40 -36.57 12.35
N ASP A 531 32.86 -36.01 11.23
CA ASP A 531 32.78 -34.58 10.92
C ASP A 531 31.33 -34.10 10.66
N VAL A 532 30.47 -35.00 10.16
CA VAL A 532 29.09 -34.69 9.74
C VAL A 532 28.07 -35.35 10.67
N TRP A 533 28.39 -36.55 11.17
CA TRP A 533 27.44 -37.42 11.88
C TRP A 533 27.81 -37.70 13.34
N ASP A 534 28.79 -37.00 13.91
CA ASP A 534 29.34 -37.11 15.27
C ASP A 534 29.96 -38.48 15.64
N TYR A 535 29.60 -39.54 14.90
CA TYR A 535 30.10 -40.89 15.06
C TYR A 535 31.01 -41.30 13.89
N ARG A 536 31.94 -42.21 14.17
CA ARG A 536 32.88 -42.72 13.17
C ARG A 536 32.28 -43.90 12.40
N TYR A 537 32.41 -43.85 11.08
CA TYR A 537 31.95 -44.86 10.14
C TYR A 537 33.09 -45.34 9.23
N SER A 538 33.11 -46.64 8.91
CA SER A 538 34.09 -47.23 8.00
C SER A 538 33.44 -48.31 7.14
N GLN A 539 34.04 -48.56 5.98
CA GLN A 539 33.69 -49.72 5.15
C GLN A 539 34.23 -51.00 5.82
N LEU A 540 33.46 -52.08 5.77
CA LEU A 540 33.80 -53.40 6.33
C LEU A 540 33.52 -54.46 5.27
N PHE A 541 34.56 -55.16 4.80
CA PHE A 541 34.53 -56.27 3.83
C PHE A 541 33.92 -55.98 2.45
N ASP A 542 32.80 -55.27 2.37
CA ASP A 542 32.09 -54.85 1.15
C ASP A 542 32.43 -53.39 0.78
N GLU A 543 32.72 -53.16 -0.49
CA GLU A 543 32.92 -51.81 -1.02
C GLU A 543 31.56 -51.08 -1.07
N GLY A 544 31.47 -49.94 -0.39
CA GLY A 544 30.37 -48.98 -0.53
C GLY A 544 29.26 -48.96 0.50
N ASN A 545 29.34 -49.79 1.55
CA ASN A 545 28.51 -49.67 2.74
C ASN A 545 29.30 -49.13 3.93
N CYS A 546 28.76 -48.12 4.61
CA CYS A 546 29.37 -47.48 5.77
C CYS A 546 28.76 -48.01 7.07
N TYR A 547 29.58 -48.65 7.88
CA TYR A 547 29.18 -49.20 9.16
C TYR A 547 29.74 -48.39 10.31
N ARG A 548 28.96 -48.24 11.38
CA ARG A 548 29.40 -47.53 12.59
C ARG A 548 30.50 -48.33 13.31
N CYS A 549 31.63 -47.69 13.58
CA CYS A 549 32.80 -48.36 14.16
C CYS A 549 32.54 -48.88 15.58
N SER A 550 31.74 -48.18 16.39
CA SER A 550 31.46 -48.58 17.77
C SER A 550 30.67 -49.89 17.91
N GLN A 551 29.88 -50.25 16.90
CA GLN A 551 29.04 -51.45 16.93
C GLN A 551 29.76 -52.68 16.36
N ASN A 552 30.78 -52.48 15.52
CA ASN A 552 31.42 -53.55 14.73
C ASN A 552 32.89 -53.80 15.11
N ILE A 553 33.28 -53.48 16.35
CA ILE A 553 34.66 -53.61 16.84
C ILE A 553 35.23 -55.02 16.61
N LEU A 554 34.45 -56.06 16.89
CA LEU A 554 34.89 -57.45 16.74
C LEU A 554 35.26 -57.79 15.28
N TYR A 555 34.42 -57.37 14.32
CA TYR A 555 34.67 -57.58 12.90
C TYR A 555 35.91 -56.82 12.41
N ILE A 556 36.10 -55.58 12.87
CA ILE A 556 37.29 -54.77 12.56
C ILE A 556 38.55 -55.45 13.07
N VAL A 557 38.53 -55.98 14.31
CA VAL A 557 39.66 -56.69 14.91
C VAL A 557 39.99 -57.97 14.14
N ILE A 558 38.97 -58.76 13.79
CA ILE A 558 39.14 -59.99 13.00
C ILE A 558 39.74 -59.68 11.63
N GLN A 559 39.26 -58.66 10.93
CA GLN A 559 39.79 -58.25 9.63
C GLN A 559 41.27 -57.86 9.72
N ASN A 560 41.63 -56.99 10.67
CA ASN A 560 43.01 -56.55 10.85
C ASN A 560 43.94 -57.70 11.28
N LEU A 561 43.47 -58.60 12.14
CA LEU A 561 44.21 -59.80 12.53
C LEU A 561 44.45 -60.73 11.33
N THR A 562 43.46 -60.87 10.45
CA THR A 562 43.57 -61.70 9.25
C THR A 562 44.61 -61.12 8.28
N ILE A 563 44.58 -59.80 8.03
CA ILE A 563 45.59 -59.10 7.23
C ILE A 563 46.98 -59.26 7.83
N TYR A 564 47.11 -59.10 9.16
CA TYR A 564 48.36 -59.29 9.88
C TYR A 564 48.89 -60.72 9.74
N LEU A 565 48.05 -61.75 9.90
CA LEU A 565 48.44 -63.15 9.77
C LEU A 565 48.88 -63.48 8.34
N PHE A 566 48.17 -62.99 7.32
CA PHE A 566 48.57 -63.15 5.92
C PHE A 566 49.90 -62.47 5.63
N ALA A 567 50.10 -61.23 6.10
CA ALA A 567 51.36 -60.51 5.94
C ALA A 567 52.51 -61.23 6.65
N SER A 568 52.29 -61.70 7.88
CA SER A 568 53.27 -62.46 8.66
C SER A 568 53.65 -63.78 7.99
N PHE A 569 52.66 -64.54 7.50
CA PHE A 569 52.89 -65.78 6.76
C PHE A 569 53.66 -65.55 5.45
N TYR A 570 53.32 -64.48 4.73
CA TYR A 570 54.02 -64.09 3.52
C TYR A 570 55.49 -63.72 3.78
N VAL A 571 55.75 -62.88 4.80
CA VAL A 571 57.10 -62.51 5.23
C VAL A 571 57.88 -63.74 5.69
N PHE A 572 57.27 -64.63 6.45
CA PHE A 572 57.88 -65.88 6.88
C PHE A 572 58.25 -66.78 5.70
N GLY A 573 57.37 -66.88 4.70
CA GLY A 573 57.63 -67.62 3.46
C GLY A 573 58.83 -67.06 2.68
N ILE A 574 58.94 -65.74 2.59
CA ILE A 574 60.09 -65.06 1.98
C ILE A 574 61.37 -65.36 2.75
N LEU A 575 61.37 -65.16 4.07
CA LEU A 575 62.54 -65.39 4.92
C LEU A 575 63.02 -66.84 4.84
N LYS A 576 62.11 -67.82 4.90
CA LYS A 576 62.43 -69.25 4.75
C LYS A 576 63.08 -69.55 3.40
N LYS A 577 62.56 -68.97 2.31
CA LYS A 577 63.12 -69.13 0.96
C LYS A 577 64.52 -68.51 0.84
N ILE A 578 64.73 -67.33 1.43
CA ILE A 578 66.03 -66.66 1.47
C ILE A 578 67.04 -67.51 2.26
N ILE A 579 66.68 -68.00 3.45
CA ILE A 579 67.56 -68.83 4.29
C ILE A 579 67.95 -70.14 3.58
N SER A 580 66.99 -70.84 2.97
CA SER A 580 67.26 -72.07 2.21
C SER A 580 68.20 -71.80 1.02
N SER A 581 68.03 -70.66 0.34
CA SER A 581 68.92 -70.26 -0.75
C SER A 581 70.35 -69.95 -0.26
N LEU A 582 70.50 -69.36 0.94
CA LEU A 582 71.79 -69.07 1.55
C LEU A 582 72.50 -70.36 2.02
N GLN A 583 71.76 -71.30 2.61
CA GLN A 583 72.31 -72.60 3.01
C GLN A 583 72.82 -73.40 1.81
N ALA A 584 72.08 -73.41 0.70
CA ALA A 584 72.54 -74.04 -0.54
C ALA A 584 73.80 -73.37 -1.10
N LYS A 585 73.92 -72.03 -1.00
CA LYS A 585 75.13 -71.30 -1.39
C LYS A 585 76.33 -71.64 -0.51
N LEU A 586 76.15 -71.72 0.82
CA LEU A 586 77.22 -72.10 1.75
C LEU A 586 77.66 -73.55 1.56
N ALA A 587 76.72 -74.49 1.40
CA ALA A 587 77.03 -75.89 1.10
C ALA A 587 77.80 -76.01 -0.22
N GLY A 588 77.35 -75.32 -1.28
CA GLY A 588 78.06 -75.27 -2.55
C GLY A 588 79.47 -74.68 -2.44
N TYR A 589 79.63 -73.60 -1.66
CA TYR A 589 80.94 -72.97 -1.41
C TYR A 589 81.93 -73.91 -0.70
N PHE A 590 81.49 -74.63 0.35
CA PHE A 590 82.35 -75.57 1.07
C PHE A 590 82.65 -76.85 0.28
N ILE A 591 81.70 -77.35 -0.52
CA ILE A 591 81.93 -78.49 -1.42
C ILE A 591 82.97 -78.14 -2.50
N ASN A 592 82.92 -76.91 -3.03
CA ASN A 592 83.89 -76.42 -4.01
C ASN A 592 85.29 -76.25 -3.38
N LYS A 593 85.36 -75.79 -2.12
CA LYS A 593 86.62 -75.62 -1.39
C LYS A 593 87.25 -76.95 -0.92
N ALA A 594 86.46 -78.02 -0.88
CA ALA A 594 86.90 -79.37 -0.51
C ALA A 594 87.39 -80.20 -1.72
N ASP A 595 87.44 -79.62 -2.93
CA ASP A 595 87.82 -80.28 -4.20
C ASP A 595 87.01 -81.53 -4.55
N ILE A 596 85.83 -81.71 -3.95
CA ILE A 596 84.96 -82.89 -4.21
C ILE A 596 84.24 -82.73 -5.56
N ILE A 597 83.82 -81.50 -5.91
CA ILE A 597 83.17 -81.16 -7.18
C ILE A 597 83.51 -79.71 -7.55
N TYR A 598 84.08 -79.47 -8.73
CA TYR A 598 84.29 -78.12 -9.28
C TYR A 598 82.95 -77.57 -9.82
N LEU A 599 82.30 -76.72 -9.03
CA LEU A 599 81.10 -76.00 -9.45
C LEU A 599 81.53 -74.63 -10.01
N GLY A 600 81.46 -74.48 -11.34
CA GLY A 600 81.78 -73.22 -12.03
C GLY A 600 80.88 -72.04 -11.63
N THR A 601 81.13 -70.86 -12.22
CA THR A 601 80.49 -69.55 -11.94
C THR A 601 78.97 -69.47 -12.12
N THR A 602 78.30 -70.59 -12.39
CA THR A 602 76.85 -70.70 -12.54
C THR A 602 76.06 -70.64 -11.22
N ILE A 603 76.71 -70.68 -10.05
CA ILE A 603 76.06 -70.46 -8.74
C ILE A 603 75.84 -68.97 -8.45
N THR A 604 76.60 -68.07 -9.08
CA THR A 604 76.52 -66.62 -8.85
C THR A 604 75.48 -65.90 -9.71
N ASP A 605 75.11 -66.43 -10.89
CA ASP A 605 74.20 -65.74 -11.83
C ASP A 605 72.75 -66.26 -11.79
N LYS A 606 71.99 -65.84 -10.77
CA LYS A 606 70.54 -66.08 -10.71
C LYS A 606 69.68 -64.82 -10.48
N ASP A 607 70.11 -63.67 -11.03
CA ASP A 607 69.31 -62.42 -11.04
C ASP A 607 68.16 -62.39 -12.08
N LYS A 608 67.88 -63.51 -12.77
CA LYS A 608 66.80 -63.57 -13.78
C LYS A 608 65.37 -63.43 -13.19
N SER A 609 65.15 -63.61 -11.88
CA SER A 609 63.79 -63.49 -11.32
C SER A 609 63.29 -62.04 -11.24
N GLN A 610 64.18 -61.05 -11.14
CA GLN A 610 63.78 -59.64 -11.13
C GLN A 610 63.27 -59.19 -12.50
N ILE A 611 63.86 -59.70 -13.59
CA ILE A 611 63.45 -59.39 -14.96
C ILE A 611 62.06 -59.98 -15.25
N VAL A 612 61.83 -61.24 -14.87
CA VAL A 612 60.50 -61.88 -15.05
C VAL A 612 59.43 -61.20 -14.20
N SER A 613 59.76 -60.78 -12.97
CA SER A 613 58.82 -60.03 -12.14
C SER A 613 58.49 -58.67 -12.76
N LYS A 614 59.48 -57.93 -13.29
CA LYS A 614 59.23 -56.66 -13.98
C LYS A 614 58.35 -56.82 -15.21
N ILE A 615 58.63 -57.82 -16.05
CA ILE A 615 57.81 -58.12 -17.24
C ILE A 615 56.36 -58.43 -16.82
N LEU A 616 56.16 -59.27 -15.81
CA LEU A 616 54.83 -59.62 -15.32
C LEU A 616 54.07 -58.40 -14.77
N THR A 617 54.72 -57.55 -13.96
CA THR A 617 54.09 -56.35 -13.40
C THR A 617 53.70 -55.37 -14.50
N ASP A 618 54.54 -55.18 -15.51
CA ASP A 618 54.27 -54.29 -16.65
C ASP A 618 53.04 -54.76 -17.47
N HIS A 619 52.92 -56.07 -17.70
CA HIS A 619 51.77 -56.65 -18.39
C HIS A 619 50.48 -56.54 -17.57
N LEU A 620 50.56 -56.70 -16.24
CA LEU A 620 49.41 -56.51 -15.35
C LEU A 620 48.96 -55.05 -15.29
N GLN A 621 49.89 -54.09 -15.39
CA GLN A 621 49.57 -52.66 -15.48
C GLN A 621 48.87 -52.31 -16.79
N MET A 622 49.35 -52.83 -17.91
CA MET A 622 48.68 -52.70 -19.21
C MET A 622 47.27 -53.29 -19.22
N LEU A 623 47.08 -54.45 -18.59
CA LEU A 623 45.76 -55.08 -18.44
C LEU A 623 44.81 -54.27 -17.52
N SER A 624 45.36 -53.55 -16.55
CA SER A 624 44.58 -52.65 -15.66
C SER A 624 44.05 -51.43 -16.42
N LEU A 625 44.85 -50.87 -17.33
CA LEU A 625 44.41 -49.79 -18.22
C LEU A 625 43.28 -50.25 -19.15
N LEU A 626 43.34 -51.47 -19.68
CA LEU A 626 42.25 -52.01 -20.51
C LEU A 626 40.89 -52.11 -19.77
N LYS A 627 40.89 -52.22 -18.43
CA LYS A 627 39.65 -52.18 -17.62
C LYS A 627 38.96 -50.82 -17.67
N THR A 628 39.70 -49.73 -17.90
CA THR A 628 39.10 -48.39 -18.06
C THR A 628 38.36 -48.23 -19.39
N LEU A 629 38.62 -49.10 -20.37
CA LEU A 629 37.96 -49.13 -21.68
C LEU A 629 36.71 -50.04 -21.72
N GLN A 630 36.13 -50.38 -20.56
CA GLN A 630 34.89 -51.20 -20.44
C GLN A 630 34.96 -52.60 -21.07
N ILE A 631 36.14 -53.17 -21.30
CA ILE A 631 36.29 -54.55 -21.77
C ILE A 631 36.08 -55.51 -20.59
N SER A 632 35.18 -56.49 -20.75
CA SER A 632 34.83 -57.47 -19.70
C SER A 632 35.93 -58.52 -19.51
N ILE A 633 36.81 -58.28 -18.53
CA ILE A 633 37.83 -59.25 -18.14
C ILE A 633 37.19 -60.34 -17.26
N PRO A 634 37.43 -61.65 -17.53
CA PRO A 634 36.92 -62.74 -16.70
C PRO A 634 37.28 -62.53 -15.21
N SER A 635 36.31 -62.80 -14.32
CA SER A 635 36.40 -62.52 -12.88
C SER A 635 37.66 -63.10 -12.22
N TYR A 636 38.13 -64.25 -12.67
CA TYR A 636 39.36 -64.91 -12.19
C TYR A 636 40.63 -64.05 -12.34
N PHE A 637 40.72 -63.17 -13.34
CA PHE A 637 41.87 -62.29 -13.55
C PHE A 637 41.72 -60.91 -12.90
N SER A 638 40.50 -60.54 -12.51
CA SER A 638 40.19 -59.20 -12.01
C SER A 638 40.93 -58.84 -10.71
N THR A 639 41.15 -59.82 -9.84
CA THR A 639 41.82 -59.65 -8.54
C THR A 639 43.31 -59.39 -8.72
N SER A 640 43.99 -60.16 -9.57
CA SER A 640 45.42 -60.03 -9.86
C SER A 640 45.74 -58.70 -10.55
N ILE A 641 44.88 -58.30 -11.50
CA ILE A 641 44.99 -57.02 -12.22
C ILE A 641 44.70 -55.83 -11.29
N GLY A 642 43.69 -55.95 -10.40
CA GLY A 642 43.33 -54.89 -9.45
C GLY A 642 44.34 -54.65 -8.33
N LEU A 643 45.07 -55.68 -7.91
CA LEU A 643 46.09 -55.60 -6.85
C LEU A 643 47.46 -55.16 -7.37
N SER A 644 47.96 -55.76 -8.46
CA SER A 644 49.31 -55.50 -8.98
C SER A 644 49.35 -54.53 -10.16
N GLY A 645 48.24 -54.33 -10.86
CA GLY A 645 48.17 -53.52 -12.08
C GLY A 645 47.77 -52.05 -11.86
N ASN A 646 47.27 -51.69 -10.67
CA ASN A 646 46.91 -50.30 -10.37
C ASN A 646 48.11 -49.55 -9.74
N PRO A 647 48.77 -48.62 -10.47
CA PRO A 647 49.97 -47.95 -9.98
C PRO A 647 49.73 -47.14 -8.70
N LEU A 648 48.51 -46.64 -8.44
CA LEU A 648 48.16 -45.91 -7.21
C LEU A 648 48.06 -46.82 -5.96
N ARG A 649 47.75 -48.11 -6.13
CA ARG A 649 47.75 -49.11 -5.03
C ARG A 649 49.14 -49.71 -4.77
N VAL A 650 49.96 -49.85 -5.80
CA VAL A 650 51.34 -50.37 -5.64
C VAL A 650 52.27 -49.30 -5.06
N THR A 651 52.10 -48.02 -5.43
CA THR A 651 52.90 -46.89 -4.90
C THR A 651 52.46 -46.38 -3.53
N SER A 652 51.29 -46.76 -3.03
CA SER A 652 50.83 -46.40 -1.67
C SER A 652 51.36 -47.31 -0.56
N SER A 653 52.22 -48.29 -0.88
CA SER A 653 53.03 -49.01 0.11
C SER A 653 54.29 -48.22 0.48
N LYS A 654 54.12 -47.05 1.11
CA LYS A 654 55.18 -46.22 1.73
C LYS A 654 55.86 -46.88 2.95
N ASN A 655 55.88 -48.21 3.03
CA ASN A 655 56.46 -49.00 4.14
C ASN A 655 57.72 -49.79 3.77
N TYR A 656 58.29 -49.60 2.58
CA TYR A 656 59.55 -50.26 2.18
C TYR A 656 60.77 -49.32 2.06
N GLU A 657 60.64 -48.01 2.33
CA GLU A 657 61.76 -47.06 2.27
C GLU A 657 62.47 -46.80 3.62
N HIS A 658 62.03 -47.42 4.73
CA HIS A 658 62.61 -47.15 6.06
C HIS A 658 63.80 -48.04 6.50
N ILE A 659 64.31 -48.96 5.65
CA ILE A 659 65.45 -49.84 6.00
C ILE A 659 66.77 -49.42 5.30
N GLY A 660 66.79 -48.27 4.60
CA GLY A 660 67.93 -47.83 3.79
C GLY A 660 68.60 -46.52 4.20
N LYS A 661 68.49 -46.06 5.45
CA LYS A 661 69.24 -44.88 5.93
C LYS A 661 69.79 -45.09 7.33
N PHE A 662 71.03 -45.59 7.39
CA PHE A 662 71.97 -45.31 8.48
C PHE A 662 73.37 -45.10 7.88
N GLN A 663 73.84 -43.85 7.95
CA GLN A 663 75.20 -43.30 7.69
C GLN A 663 75.76 -43.46 6.25
N LEU A 664 76.21 -42.42 5.54
CA LEU A 664 77.00 -41.26 5.98
C LEU A 664 76.46 -39.90 5.48
N THR A 665 76.61 -38.93 6.36
CA THR A 665 76.52 -37.47 6.19
C THR A 665 77.54 -36.92 5.19
N THR A 666 77.13 -35.95 4.37
CA THR A 666 77.79 -34.64 4.24
C THR A 666 76.80 -33.61 3.70
N GLU A 667 76.74 -32.48 4.40
CA GLU A 667 76.00 -31.26 4.11
C GLU A 667 76.46 -30.62 2.79
N LEU A 668 75.55 -29.95 2.08
CA LEU A 668 75.66 -28.55 1.64
C LEU A 668 74.45 -28.15 0.75
N THR A 669 73.53 -27.44 1.38
CA THR A 669 72.86 -26.19 0.94
C THR A 669 72.57 -25.89 -0.53
N ASN A 670 71.29 -25.53 -0.74
CA ASN A 670 70.77 -24.36 -1.46
C ASN A 670 70.52 -24.36 -2.98
N GLU A 671 69.35 -23.77 -3.27
CA GLU A 671 68.93 -22.96 -4.43
C GLU A 671 68.60 -23.70 -5.73
N SER A 672 67.31 -23.89 -6.05
CA SER A 672 66.38 -22.91 -6.66
C SER A 672 66.73 -22.56 -8.12
N SER A 673 65.78 -22.87 -9.00
CA SER A 673 65.52 -22.25 -10.30
C SER A 673 66.66 -22.21 -11.32
N LYS A 674 66.48 -22.97 -12.41
CA LYS A 674 66.51 -22.47 -13.80
C LYS A 674 66.68 -23.63 -14.79
N ASP A 675 65.74 -23.71 -15.73
CA ASP A 675 65.99 -23.74 -17.17
C ASP A 675 64.99 -24.65 -17.90
N ASN A 676 63.97 -23.97 -18.41
CA ASN A 676 63.28 -24.36 -19.63
C ASN A 676 64.18 -24.02 -20.84
N GLU A 677 63.93 -24.77 -21.91
CA GLU A 677 64.28 -24.50 -23.31
C GLU A 677 65.66 -24.93 -23.84
N ARG A 678 65.62 -26.00 -24.65
CA ARG A 678 66.21 -25.97 -25.99
C ARG A 678 65.22 -26.56 -27.01
N MET A 679 64.47 -25.68 -27.67
CA MET A 679 64.01 -25.94 -29.04
C MET A 679 65.20 -25.78 -29.98
N MET A 680 65.38 -26.77 -30.88
CA MET A 680 66.01 -26.52 -32.17
C MET A 680 65.14 -25.54 -32.96
N ASN A 681 65.73 -24.47 -33.47
CA ASN A 681 65.27 -23.87 -34.72
C ASN A 681 66.45 -23.20 -35.43
N SER A 682 66.73 -23.67 -36.63
CA SER A 682 67.60 -23.04 -37.61
C SER A 682 66.80 -22.05 -38.45
N SER A 683 67.11 -20.77 -38.38
CA SER A 683 67.25 -19.87 -39.55
C SER A 683 67.44 -18.43 -39.07
N ARG A 684 68.64 -17.90 -39.35
CA ARG A 684 68.99 -16.49 -39.32
C ARG A 684 69.31 -16.09 -40.75
N GLN A 685 68.72 -14.98 -41.21
CA GLN A 685 69.33 -13.91 -42.00
C GLN A 685 68.30 -12.77 -41.96
N ASN A 686 68.45 -11.78 -41.08
CA ASN A 686 69.19 -10.53 -41.28
C ASN A 686 68.98 -9.89 -42.65
N GLU A 687 68.25 -8.77 -42.69
CA GLU A 687 68.80 -7.49 -43.15
C GLU A 687 67.88 -6.31 -42.79
N ASN A 688 68.53 -5.23 -42.33
CA ASN A 688 68.15 -3.81 -42.42
C ASN A 688 67.00 -3.26 -41.56
N LEU A 689 67.02 -2.03 -41.04
CA LEU A 689 68.03 -1.06 -40.63
C LEU A 689 67.21 0.11 -40.01
N ASN A 690 67.72 0.72 -38.94
CA ASN A 690 67.48 2.10 -38.45
C ASN A 690 66.07 2.51 -37.94
N ILE A 691 65.87 2.91 -36.67
CA ILE A 691 66.45 3.99 -35.83
C ILE A 691 65.69 5.34 -35.97
N LEU A 692 65.14 5.77 -34.80
CA LEU A 692 64.81 7.15 -34.34
C LEU A 692 63.58 7.86 -34.99
N PHE A 693 62.69 8.59 -34.29
CA PHE A 693 62.66 9.28 -33.00
C PHE A 693 61.21 9.31 -32.44
N SER A 694 61.09 9.44 -31.11
CA SER A 694 59.91 9.81 -30.31
C SER A 694 59.34 11.22 -30.64
N PRO A 695 58.34 11.79 -29.93
CA PRO A 695 57.29 11.24 -29.06
C PRO A 695 55.87 11.81 -29.38
N LYS A 696 54.82 11.09 -28.97
CA LYS A 696 53.78 11.59 -28.06
C LYS A 696 52.88 10.45 -27.61
#